data_AF-A0A6A3DNQ3-F1
#
_entry.id   AF-A0A6A3DNQ3-F1
#
_cell.length_a   1.000
_cell.length_b   1.000
_cell.length_c   1.000
_cell.angle_alpha   90.00
_cell.angle_beta   90.00
_cell.angle_gamma   90.00
#
_symmetry.space_group_name_H-M   'P 1'
#
loop_
_entity.id
_entity.type
_entity.pdbx_description
1 polymer ?
#
loop_
_entity_poly.entity_id
_entity_poly.type
_entity_poly.pdbx_seq_one_letter_code
_entity_poly.pdbx_strand_id
1 'polypeptide(L)'
;MLPHRRDFFGGKALHVALWWGRPLFVLQWLVDDGAPVNEKDSRGRTTMYFAARGGRLSVVQWLVDDGAQVDAIGWEGGTALHWAAEGGHLSMMQWLVDMGAQLDDGTGFGITALRRAAGGGHLSVVRWLVDKGARVDQEGERGAPALHCAAKRGHLSVVQWLVDKGARVDVKDGAGDTALHCAATEGHLSVVQCLVEKGAEVDAMYWIHGTALHCAAKRGHLSVVQWLADKGARVDNAGDDQGNTALHYALINREWNTVKFLLSSHYNSSHAQQTDVFAALFAAAKTDRDDVIQLLHDYGVDLQYTNAQGRTALHEAAACGATNCVNLLLDRAADVHRADHLGTTPAIEAVRGGHVDVLLRLLGAGASASDCNRVGRSALHYAAESAYADAMDMLLTNGADVNCCDKRGWTPLHCAAAAGHERIVIFLIKKGGEMNAETIAGKTALVLAVERGHADVMKFLMNYGASISEGLPVIVDGDTQFVSGATPNPNLNEADWLIDPSDVQLNIEPGLTGIKIVEGTWLGTPIEVKKRIKCEKTKNFVEELHRWSNLNHPHVVKLFGVCYAGEPFFVYERAVNGSLRKYCGNPENKPKLWDKLYEAALGLQYLHDRNIVHGVLCCESVVVAANGVAKLRNFGGDADDNAYYCYLEDSKAVPCSADWTAPEVLSRFPLSFESDVFAFGMCIVEAFKDINPWGYISGGSAAIIEAIRAGKLPAKPDEMS
;
A
#
# COMPACT_ATOMS: atom_id res chain seq x y z
N MET A 1 -21.86 38.49 -11.81
CA MET A 1 -21.39 37.16 -12.31
C MET A 1 -20.69 36.28 -11.25
N LEU A 2 -20.39 36.77 -10.05
CA LEU A 2 -19.78 35.98 -8.97
C LEU A 2 -20.74 35.21 -8.02
N PRO A 3 -22.01 35.58 -7.78
CA PRO A 3 -22.80 34.99 -6.67
C PRO A 3 -23.22 33.53 -6.91
N HIS A 4 -23.22 33.07 -8.16
CA HIS A 4 -23.56 31.69 -8.53
C HIS A 4 -22.36 30.76 -8.69
N ARG A 5 -21.12 31.28 -8.69
CA ARG A 5 -19.92 30.44 -8.76
C ARG A 5 -19.73 29.70 -7.43
N ARG A 6 -19.43 28.41 -7.54
CA ARG A 6 -19.16 27.52 -6.40
C ARG A 6 -17.65 27.47 -6.13
N ASP A 7 -17.27 27.44 -4.87
CA ASP A 7 -15.90 27.14 -4.46
C ASP A 7 -15.60 25.63 -4.56
N PHE A 8 -14.38 25.23 -4.17
CA PHE A 8 -13.94 23.82 -4.18
C PHE A 8 -14.83 22.89 -3.34
N PHE A 9 -15.54 23.43 -2.34
CA PHE A 9 -16.48 22.70 -1.49
C PHE A 9 -17.93 22.85 -1.97
N GLY A 10 -18.17 23.32 -3.19
CA GLY A 10 -19.52 23.54 -3.72
C GLY A 10 -20.28 24.67 -3.03
N GLY A 11 -19.63 25.44 -2.15
CA GLY A 11 -20.19 26.58 -1.44
C GLY A 11 -20.27 27.79 -2.36
N LYS A 12 -21.48 28.36 -2.49
CA LYS A 12 -21.68 29.66 -3.15
C LYS A 12 -21.08 30.82 -2.33
N ALA A 13 -20.93 31.98 -2.97
CA ALA A 13 -20.35 33.18 -2.37
C ALA A 13 -20.93 33.52 -0.98
N LEU A 14 -22.25 33.34 -0.78
CA LEU A 14 -22.92 33.57 0.50
C LEU A 14 -22.45 32.60 1.60
N HIS A 15 -22.30 31.30 1.30
CA HIS A 15 -21.77 30.31 2.25
C HIS A 15 -20.34 30.64 2.68
N VAL A 16 -19.50 31.04 1.73
CA VAL A 16 -18.11 31.43 1.99
C VAL A 16 -18.07 32.70 2.85
N ALA A 17 -18.87 33.72 2.51
CA ALA A 17 -18.97 34.94 3.29
C ALA A 17 -19.48 34.66 4.72
N LEU A 18 -20.40 33.71 4.88
CA LEU A 18 -20.86 33.28 6.18
C LEU A 18 -19.75 32.53 6.95
N TRP A 19 -19.04 31.60 6.33
CA TRP A 19 -17.93 30.86 6.98
C TRP A 19 -16.86 31.80 7.54
N TRP A 20 -16.45 32.79 6.75
CA TRP A 20 -15.42 33.76 7.13
C TRP A 20 -15.92 34.89 8.02
N GLY A 21 -17.16 34.84 8.49
CA GLY A 21 -17.67 35.85 9.42
C GLY A 21 -17.81 37.24 8.81
N ARG A 22 -18.07 37.37 7.50
CA ARG A 22 -18.15 38.68 6.84
C ARG A 22 -19.28 39.57 7.43
N PRO A 23 -19.12 40.90 7.41
CA PRO A 23 -20.11 41.84 7.95
C PRO A 23 -21.46 41.72 7.26
N LEU A 24 -22.54 42.07 7.98
CA LEU A 24 -23.92 41.93 7.49
C LEU A 24 -24.15 42.64 6.14
N PHE A 25 -23.59 43.84 5.93
CA PHE A 25 -23.77 44.56 4.67
C PHE A 25 -23.21 43.81 3.46
N VAL A 26 -22.16 43.00 3.63
CA VAL A 26 -21.60 42.16 2.55
C VAL A 26 -22.55 41.00 2.23
N LEU A 27 -23.18 40.44 3.27
CA LEU A 27 -24.15 39.35 3.11
C LEU A 27 -25.43 39.85 2.43
N GLN A 28 -25.93 41.01 2.86
CA GLN A 28 -27.06 41.70 2.24
C GLN A 28 -26.78 42.00 0.77
N TRP A 29 -25.63 42.60 0.46
CA TRP A 29 -25.24 42.87 -0.91
C TRP A 29 -25.18 41.61 -1.79
N LEU A 30 -24.69 40.48 -1.23
CA LEU A 30 -24.66 39.21 -1.97
C LEU A 30 -26.07 38.67 -2.25
N VAL A 31 -26.99 38.79 -1.30
CA VAL A 31 -28.39 38.37 -1.47
C VAL A 31 -29.12 39.28 -2.45
N ASP A 32 -28.90 40.60 -2.38
CA ASP A 32 -29.43 41.58 -3.33
C ASP A 32 -28.93 41.33 -4.77
N ASP A 33 -27.68 40.86 -4.93
CA ASP A 33 -27.11 40.41 -6.22
C ASP A 33 -27.60 39.00 -6.65
N GLY A 34 -28.57 38.43 -5.93
CA GLY A 34 -29.25 37.18 -6.27
C GLY A 34 -28.62 35.91 -5.67
N ALA A 35 -27.83 36.01 -4.60
CA ALA A 35 -27.35 34.81 -3.91
C ALA A 35 -28.51 34.10 -3.17
N PRO A 36 -28.72 32.79 -3.38
CA PRO A 36 -29.86 32.08 -2.80
C PRO A 36 -29.63 31.80 -1.31
N VAL A 37 -30.55 32.28 -0.46
CA VAL A 37 -30.49 32.13 1.01
C VAL A 37 -30.73 30.70 1.49
N ASN A 38 -31.62 29.96 0.83
CA ASN A 38 -32.04 28.61 1.27
C ASN A 38 -31.30 27.45 0.58
N GLU A 39 -30.40 27.73 -0.35
CA GLU A 39 -29.65 26.66 -1.01
C GLU A 39 -28.61 26.07 -0.05
N LYS A 40 -28.42 24.75 -0.12
CA LYS A 40 -27.40 24.05 0.64
C LYS A 40 -26.09 23.95 -0.17
N ASP A 41 -24.96 23.93 0.52
CA ASP A 41 -23.68 23.63 -0.13
C ASP A 41 -23.56 22.12 -0.49
N SER A 42 -22.43 21.70 -1.06
CA SER A 42 -22.23 20.29 -1.48
C SER A 42 -22.25 19.27 -0.32
N ARG A 43 -22.07 19.73 0.92
CA ARG A 43 -22.15 18.90 2.12
C ARG A 43 -23.54 18.94 2.75
N GLY A 44 -24.49 19.64 2.15
CA GLY A 44 -25.84 19.82 2.70
C GLY A 44 -25.93 20.89 3.79
N ARG A 45 -24.90 21.70 4.01
CA ARG A 45 -24.90 22.77 5.03
C ARG A 45 -25.73 23.96 4.52
N THR A 46 -26.59 24.49 5.38
CA THR A 46 -27.44 25.67 5.11
C THR A 46 -26.69 26.97 5.42
N THR A 47 -27.19 28.11 4.95
CA THR A 47 -26.72 29.44 5.41
C THR A 47 -26.88 29.60 6.93
N MET A 48 -28.01 29.13 7.47
CA MET A 48 -28.31 29.06 8.89
C MET A 48 -27.27 28.25 9.68
N TYR A 49 -26.75 27.13 9.15
CA TYR A 49 -25.67 26.37 9.80
C TYR A 49 -24.44 27.25 10.07
N PHE A 50 -23.97 28.00 9.08
CA PHE A 50 -22.75 28.81 9.20
C PHE A 50 -22.96 30.02 10.12
N ALA A 51 -24.12 30.67 10.02
CA ALA A 51 -24.47 31.80 10.89
C ALA A 51 -24.63 31.35 12.35
N ALA A 52 -25.30 30.21 12.58
CA ALA A 52 -25.57 29.68 13.90
C ALA A 52 -24.32 29.16 14.61
N ARG A 53 -23.48 28.38 13.91
CA ARG A 53 -22.22 27.88 14.47
C ARG A 53 -21.27 29.02 14.86
N GLY A 54 -21.28 30.11 14.09
CA GLY A 54 -20.48 31.31 14.36
C GLY A 54 -21.11 32.31 15.35
N GLY A 55 -22.31 32.05 15.89
CA GLY A 55 -22.92 32.89 16.93
C GLY A 55 -23.39 34.26 16.48
N ARG A 56 -23.57 34.47 15.18
CA ARG A 56 -23.99 35.77 14.64
C ARG A 56 -25.50 35.92 14.67
N LEU A 57 -26.05 36.24 15.84
CA LEU A 57 -27.50 36.37 16.06
C LEU A 57 -28.16 37.34 15.08
N SER A 58 -27.58 38.51 14.85
CA SER A 58 -28.11 39.51 13.91
C SER A 58 -28.16 38.99 12.46
N VAL A 59 -27.20 38.15 12.07
CA VAL A 59 -27.19 37.52 10.74
C VAL A 59 -28.27 36.43 10.66
N VAL A 60 -28.45 35.64 11.71
CA VAL A 60 -29.52 34.63 11.77
C VAL A 60 -30.90 35.28 11.70
N GLN A 61 -31.12 36.36 12.46
CA GLN A 61 -32.36 37.14 12.41
C GLN A 61 -32.65 37.67 11.00
N TRP A 62 -31.64 38.31 10.40
CA TRP A 62 -31.76 38.81 9.03
C TRP A 62 -32.02 37.69 8.01
N LEU A 63 -31.34 36.55 8.12
CA LEU A 63 -31.59 35.41 7.21
C LEU A 63 -33.04 34.92 7.31
N VAL A 64 -33.61 34.87 8.51
CA VAL A 64 -35.01 34.46 8.73
C VAL A 64 -35.98 35.52 8.19
N ASP A 65 -35.68 36.81 8.38
CA ASP A 65 -36.46 37.90 7.76
C ASP A 65 -36.43 37.83 6.22
N ASP A 66 -35.33 37.35 5.64
CA ASP A 66 -35.17 37.09 4.20
C ASP A 66 -35.73 35.73 3.75
N GLY A 67 -36.49 35.04 4.61
CA GLY A 67 -37.20 33.81 4.27
C GLY A 67 -36.41 32.52 4.50
N ALA A 68 -35.34 32.54 5.29
CA ALA A 68 -34.70 31.31 5.75
C ALA A 68 -35.60 30.55 6.74
N GLN A 69 -35.72 29.23 6.56
CA GLN A 69 -36.47 28.38 7.49
C GLN A 69 -35.67 28.15 8.79
N VAL A 70 -36.28 28.44 9.93
CA VAL A 70 -35.67 28.35 11.27
C VAL A 70 -35.22 26.92 11.60
N ASP A 71 -36.03 25.93 11.19
CA ASP A 71 -35.86 24.50 11.39
C ASP A 71 -35.24 23.78 10.17
N ALA A 72 -34.65 24.54 9.24
CA ALA A 72 -34.03 23.98 8.05
C ALA A 72 -33.01 22.88 8.41
N ILE A 73 -33.35 21.65 8.03
CA ILE A 73 -32.50 20.48 8.27
C ILE A 73 -31.32 20.53 7.31
N GLY A 74 -30.10 20.62 7.83
CA GLY A 74 -28.87 20.72 7.05
C GLY A 74 -28.02 19.44 7.06
N TRP A 75 -26.69 19.64 7.08
CA TRP A 75 -25.69 18.59 7.18
C TRP A 75 -25.94 17.71 8.41
N GLU A 76 -25.71 16.39 8.29
CA GLU A 76 -25.99 15.38 9.33
C GLU A 76 -27.44 15.37 9.85
N GLY A 77 -28.39 16.02 9.15
CA GLY A 77 -29.76 16.20 9.61
C GLY A 77 -29.91 17.21 10.76
N GLY A 78 -28.93 18.08 11.01
CA GLY A 78 -28.97 19.06 12.11
C GLY A 78 -29.61 20.40 11.74
N THR A 79 -30.36 20.99 12.67
CA THR A 79 -30.97 22.33 12.58
C THR A 79 -30.04 23.43 13.12
N ALA A 80 -30.37 24.71 12.89
CA ALA A 80 -29.62 25.84 13.44
C ALA A 80 -29.42 25.77 14.97
N LEU A 81 -30.40 25.23 15.70
CA LEU A 81 -30.34 25.05 17.15
C LEU A 81 -29.18 24.14 17.57
N HIS A 82 -28.95 23.03 16.86
CA HIS A 82 -27.87 22.09 17.13
C HIS A 82 -26.49 22.74 17.00
N TRP A 83 -26.31 23.57 15.97
CA TRP A 83 -25.04 24.21 15.66
C TRP A 83 -24.78 25.42 16.56
N ALA A 84 -25.84 26.14 16.95
CA ALA A 84 -25.78 27.15 18.00
C ALA A 84 -25.38 26.53 19.36
N ALA A 85 -25.90 25.34 19.67
CA ALA A 85 -25.52 24.59 20.87
C ALA A 85 -24.06 24.13 20.85
N GLU A 86 -23.57 23.63 19.71
CA GLU A 86 -22.16 23.26 19.53
C GLU A 86 -21.21 24.45 19.70
N GLY A 87 -21.65 25.66 19.33
CA GLY A 87 -20.88 26.91 19.49
C GLY A 87 -21.09 27.66 20.80
N GLY A 88 -22.04 27.22 21.64
CA GLY A 88 -22.28 27.82 22.96
C GLY A 88 -23.11 29.11 22.95
N HIS A 89 -23.87 29.36 21.89
CA HIS A 89 -24.53 30.65 21.65
C HIS A 89 -25.91 30.73 22.29
N LEU A 90 -25.95 30.86 23.62
CA LEU A 90 -27.19 30.80 24.41
C LEU A 90 -28.28 31.78 23.96
N SER A 91 -27.95 33.07 23.75
CA SER A 91 -28.94 34.08 23.32
C SER A 91 -29.58 33.72 21.97
N MET A 92 -28.80 33.10 21.08
CA MET A 92 -29.30 32.63 19.79
C MET A 92 -30.20 31.41 19.94
N MET A 93 -29.85 30.47 20.82
CA MET A 93 -30.70 29.32 21.08
C MET A 93 -32.04 29.73 21.69
N GLN A 94 -32.04 30.68 22.62
CA GLN A 94 -33.25 31.25 23.19
C GLN A 94 -34.14 31.83 22.09
N TRP A 95 -33.56 32.67 21.23
CA TRP A 95 -34.28 33.25 20.10
C TRP A 95 -34.82 32.20 19.12
N LEU A 96 -34.03 31.17 18.77
CA LEU A 96 -34.47 30.10 17.87
C LEU A 96 -35.65 29.31 18.45
N VAL A 97 -35.65 29.04 19.75
CA VAL A 97 -36.76 28.36 20.44
C VAL A 97 -38.00 29.26 20.52
N ASP A 98 -37.83 30.57 20.74
CA ASP A 98 -38.95 31.53 20.69
C ASP A 98 -39.58 31.60 19.29
N MET A 99 -38.80 31.32 18.25
CA MET A 99 -39.27 31.18 16.85
C MET A 99 -39.82 29.79 16.52
N GLY A 100 -39.96 28.90 17.50
CA GLY A 100 -40.60 27.58 17.34
C GLY A 100 -39.67 26.42 17.02
N ALA A 101 -38.34 26.58 17.13
CA ALA A 101 -37.41 25.46 16.97
C ALA A 101 -37.63 24.40 18.05
N GLN A 102 -37.68 23.13 17.65
CA GLN A 102 -37.82 22.01 18.58
C GLN A 102 -36.53 21.76 19.35
N LEU A 103 -36.65 21.68 20.68
CA LEU A 103 -35.51 21.61 21.61
C LEU A 103 -34.82 20.23 21.62
N ASP A 104 -35.63 19.18 21.58
CA ASP A 104 -35.21 17.79 21.83
C ASP A 104 -35.06 16.96 20.55
N ASP A 105 -35.30 17.56 19.39
CA ASP A 105 -35.08 16.89 18.11
C ASP A 105 -33.61 16.48 18.01
N GLY A 106 -33.37 15.24 17.60
CA GLY A 106 -32.04 14.78 17.26
C GLY A 106 -31.71 15.13 15.80
N THR A 107 -30.43 15.25 15.48
CA THR A 107 -30.00 15.22 14.08
C THR A 107 -30.34 13.87 13.43
N GLY A 108 -30.01 13.69 12.15
CA GLY A 108 -30.17 12.40 11.45
C GLY A 108 -29.39 11.22 12.04
N PHE A 109 -28.55 11.45 13.06
CA PHE A 109 -27.86 10.43 13.85
C PHE A 109 -28.35 10.36 15.31
N GLY A 110 -29.50 10.97 15.62
CA GLY A 110 -30.03 11.09 16.98
C GLY A 110 -29.16 11.92 17.92
N ILE A 111 -28.38 12.87 17.41
CA ILE A 111 -27.56 13.76 18.26
C ILE A 111 -28.40 14.96 18.66
N THR A 112 -28.70 15.12 19.95
CA THR A 112 -29.46 16.26 20.47
C THR A 112 -28.62 17.53 20.63
N ALA A 113 -29.27 18.70 20.74
CA ALA A 113 -28.62 19.96 21.09
C ALA A 113 -27.85 19.87 22.42
N LEU A 114 -28.36 19.11 23.40
CA LEU A 114 -27.70 18.89 24.69
C LEU A 114 -26.35 18.19 24.53
N ARG A 115 -26.27 17.17 23.68
CA ARG A 115 -25.02 16.44 23.41
C ARG A 115 -23.99 17.32 22.72
N ARG A 116 -24.42 18.18 21.77
CA ARG A 116 -23.56 19.16 21.10
C ARG A 116 -23.00 20.19 22.09
N ALA A 117 -23.86 20.76 22.94
CA ALA A 117 -23.45 21.70 23.98
C ALA A 117 -22.49 21.07 24.99
N ALA A 118 -22.75 19.83 25.39
CA ALA A 118 -21.90 19.08 26.32
C ALA A 118 -20.52 18.79 25.70
N GLY A 119 -20.47 18.37 24.43
CA GLY A 119 -19.23 18.15 23.69
C GLY A 119 -18.45 19.43 23.33
N GLY A 120 -19.09 20.60 23.36
CA GLY A 120 -18.45 21.91 23.24
C GLY A 120 -18.05 22.55 24.58
N GLY A 121 -18.44 21.94 25.71
CA GLY A 121 -18.10 22.43 27.05
C GLY A 121 -18.91 23.64 27.51
N HIS A 122 -20.05 23.91 26.86
CA HIS A 122 -20.84 25.11 27.08
C HIS A 122 -21.84 24.95 28.23
N LEU A 123 -21.35 25.03 29.47
CA LEU A 123 -22.15 24.80 30.68
C LEU A 123 -23.41 25.66 30.79
N SER A 124 -23.38 26.92 30.34
CA SER A 124 -24.54 27.82 30.34
C SER A 124 -25.67 27.31 29.44
N VAL A 125 -25.31 26.80 28.26
CA VAL A 125 -26.25 26.18 27.32
C VAL A 125 -26.77 24.86 27.88
N VAL A 126 -25.90 24.01 28.41
CA VAL A 126 -26.28 22.73 29.03
C VAL A 126 -27.32 22.95 30.15
N ARG A 127 -27.07 23.90 31.05
CA ARG A 127 -28.01 24.28 32.11
C ARG A 127 -29.36 24.68 31.55
N TRP A 128 -29.36 25.62 30.62
CA TRP A 128 -30.58 26.14 30.03
C TRP A 128 -31.41 25.06 29.31
N LEU A 129 -30.76 24.16 28.56
CA LEU A 129 -31.42 23.06 27.88
C LEU A 129 -32.12 22.10 28.86
N VAL A 130 -31.42 21.69 29.92
CA VAL A 130 -31.98 20.79 30.94
C VAL A 130 -33.11 21.47 31.73
N ASP A 131 -32.97 22.77 32.05
CA ASP A 131 -34.03 23.55 32.71
C ASP A 131 -35.28 23.67 31.83
N LYS A 132 -35.13 23.59 30.50
CA LYS A 132 -36.23 23.55 29.52
C LYS A 132 -36.82 22.15 29.30
N GLY A 133 -36.34 21.14 30.02
CA GLY A 133 -36.87 19.77 29.99
C GLY A 133 -36.06 18.77 29.18
N ALA A 134 -34.90 19.16 28.62
CA ALA A 134 -34.05 18.23 27.89
C ALA A 134 -33.60 17.07 28.80
N ARG A 135 -33.80 15.84 28.32
CA ARG A 135 -33.46 14.62 29.05
C ARG A 135 -31.94 14.43 29.12
N VAL A 136 -31.41 14.41 30.33
CA VAL A 136 -29.96 14.32 30.63
C VAL A 136 -29.33 13.04 30.06
N ASP A 137 -30.01 11.91 30.23
CA ASP A 137 -29.55 10.58 29.77
C ASP A 137 -30.12 10.18 28.41
N GLN A 138 -30.58 11.15 27.59
CA GLN A 138 -31.11 10.81 26.28
C GLN A 138 -30.01 10.21 25.40
N GLU A 139 -30.20 8.94 25.06
CA GLU A 139 -29.36 8.20 24.14
C GLU A 139 -29.68 8.60 22.69
N GLY A 140 -28.64 8.77 21.87
CA GLY A 140 -28.80 8.84 20.40
C GLY A 140 -28.60 7.47 19.75
N GLU A 141 -28.44 7.42 18.42
CA GLU A 141 -28.32 6.13 17.70
C GLU A 141 -27.14 5.26 18.15
N ARG A 142 -26.05 5.87 18.64
CA ARG A 142 -24.90 5.16 19.22
C ARG A 142 -24.97 4.96 20.72
N GLY A 143 -26.13 5.14 21.36
CA GLY A 143 -26.30 4.92 22.80
C GLY A 143 -25.58 5.91 23.72
N ALA A 144 -24.73 6.82 23.21
CA ALA A 144 -23.88 7.69 24.04
C ALA A 144 -24.65 8.93 24.57
N PRO A 145 -24.87 9.09 25.89
CA PRO A 145 -25.45 10.29 26.48
C PRO A 145 -24.55 11.53 26.38
N ALA A 146 -25.06 12.68 26.85
CA ALA A 146 -24.31 13.94 26.91
C ALA A 146 -23.04 13.83 27.78
N LEU A 147 -23.08 12.99 28.82
CA LEU A 147 -21.97 12.75 29.73
C LEU A 147 -20.73 12.20 28.99
N HIS A 148 -20.90 11.24 28.08
CA HIS A 148 -19.80 10.68 27.27
C HIS A 148 -19.13 11.74 26.40
N CYS A 149 -19.93 12.60 25.76
CA CYS A 149 -19.39 13.66 24.90
C CYS A 149 -18.58 14.67 25.71
N ALA A 150 -19.07 15.08 26.88
CA ALA A 150 -18.33 15.97 27.78
C ALA A 150 -17.06 15.30 28.33
N ALA A 151 -17.15 14.02 28.70
CA ALA A 151 -16.04 13.26 29.25
C ALA A 151 -14.93 13.04 28.21
N LYS A 152 -15.28 12.64 26.99
CA LYS A 152 -14.36 12.46 25.85
C LYS A 152 -13.63 13.76 25.46
N ARG A 153 -14.23 14.92 25.69
CA ARG A 153 -13.66 16.23 25.35
C ARG A 153 -13.00 16.93 26.54
N GLY A 154 -13.01 16.31 27.73
CA GLY A 154 -12.33 16.83 28.92
C GLY A 154 -13.05 17.98 29.60
N HIS A 155 -14.36 18.15 29.37
CA HIS A 155 -15.13 19.29 29.89
C HIS A 155 -15.62 19.04 31.32
N LEU A 156 -14.70 19.12 32.28
CA LEU A 156 -14.94 18.84 33.71
C LEU A 156 -16.16 19.57 34.30
N SER A 157 -16.32 20.86 34.02
CA SER A 157 -17.42 21.66 34.57
C SER A 157 -18.80 21.18 34.11
N VAL A 158 -18.90 20.66 32.89
CA VAL A 158 -20.11 20.05 32.34
C VAL A 158 -20.32 18.66 32.94
N VAL A 159 -19.27 17.84 33.01
CA VAL A 159 -19.33 16.49 33.61
C VAL A 159 -19.84 16.57 35.05
N GLN A 160 -19.20 17.40 35.88
CA GLN A 160 -19.56 17.60 37.28
C GLN A 160 -21.04 17.99 37.41
N TRP A 161 -21.48 18.96 36.63
CA TRP A 161 -22.85 19.46 36.70
C TRP A 161 -23.89 18.45 36.22
N LEU A 162 -23.62 17.69 35.14
CA LEU A 162 -24.53 16.65 34.64
C LEU A 162 -24.72 15.55 35.70
N VAL A 163 -23.64 15.09 36.32
CA VAL A 163 -23.70 14.07 37.36
C VAL A 163 -24.42 14.59 38.61
N ASP A 164 -24.20 15.85 39.01
CA ASP A 164 -24.92 16.48 40.11
C ASP A 164 -26.43 16.63 39.85
N LYS A 165 -26.85 16.61 38.58
CA LYS A 165 -28.26 16.60 38.14
C LYS A 165 -28.84 15.20 37.96
N GLY A 166 -28.10 14.17 38.34
CA GLY A 166 -28.55 12.78 38.32
C GLY A 166 -28.26 12.04 37.01
N ALA A 167 -27.34 12.54 36.16
CA ALA A 167 -26.84 11.75 35.03
C ALA A 167 -26.26 10.43 35.53
N ARG A 168 -26.64 9.32 34.90
CA ARG A 168 -26.13 8.00 35.25
C ARG A 168 -24.67 7.87 34.78
N VAL A 169 -23.77 7.61 35.74
CA VAL A 169 -22.31 7.64 35.51
C VAL A 169 -21.82 6.46 34.67
N ASP A 170 -22.39 5.26 34.87
CA ASP A 170 -21.95 4.01 34.22
C ASP A 170 -22.85 3.58 33.05
N VAL A 171 -23.51 4.54 32.37
CA VAL A 171 -24.20 4.23 31.11
C VAL A 171 -23.18 3.77 30.09
N LYS A 172 -23.48 2.68 29.38
CA LYS A 172 -22.66 2.18 28.28
C LYS A 172 -23.22 2.70 26.97
N ASP A 173 -22.35 3.18 26.09
CA ASP A 173 -22.76 3.51 24.74
C ASP A 173 -22.87 2.25 23.86
N GLY A 174 -23.13 2.44 22.56
CA GLY A 174 -23.24 1.35 21.59
C GLY A 174 -21.94 0.57 21.38
N ALA A 175 -20.79 1.12 21.76
CA ALA A 175 -19.50 0.43 21.80
C ALA A 175 -19.22 -0.20 23.18
N GLY A 176 -20.15 -0.05 24.13
CA GLY A 176 -20.03 -0.58 25.49
C GLY A 176 -19.23 0.34 26.41
N ASP A 177 -18.75 1.47 25.91
CA ASP A 177 -17.89 2.40 26.65
C ASP A 177 -18.72 3.19 27.66
N THR A 178 -18.18 3.35 28.87
CA THR A 178 -18.71 4.31 29.86
C THR A 178 -18.07 5.69 29.66
N ALA A 179 -18.59 6.72 30.34
CA ALA A 179 -17.95 8.03 30.35
C ALA A 179 -16.50 7.97 30.89
N LEU A 180 -16.23 7.04 31.82
CA LEU A 180 -14.89 6.79 32.36
C LEU A 180 -13.94 6.25 31.28
N HIS A 181 -14.39 5.29 30.45
CA HIS A 181 -13.60 4.79 29.30
C HIS A 181 -13.25 5.92 28.32
N CYS A 182 -14.24 6.76 27.99
CA CYS A 182 -14.03 7.91 27.11
C CYS A 182 -12.98 8.89 27.67
N ALA A 183 -13.09 9.26 28.94
CA ALA A 183 -12.14 10.16 29.59
C ALA A 183 -10.74 9.55 29.70
N ALA A 184 -10.65 8.25 30.02
CA ALA A 184 -9.38 7.55 30.13
C ALA A 184 -8.69 7.36 28.79
N THR A 185 -9.44 7.09 27.72
CA THR A 185 -8.94 6.97 26.34
C THR A 185 -8.31 8.26 25.83
N GLU A 186 -8.83 9.41 26.25
CA GLU A 186 -8.36 10.74 25.81
C GLU A 186 -7.46 11.42 26.85
N GLY A 187 -7.14 10.73 27.95
CA GLY A 187 -6.15 11.19 28.95
C GLY A 187 -6.63 12.31 29.87
N HIS A 188 -7.94 12.51 30.00
CA HIS A 188 -8.52 13.60 30.80
C HIS A 188 -8.57 13.27 32.29
N LEU A 189 -7.41 13.32 32.96
CA LEU A 189 -7.26 12.93 34.37
C LEU A 189 -8.27 13.60 35.32
N SER A 190 -8.52 14.90 35.18
CA SER A 190 -9.46 15.61 36.06
C SER A 190 -10.90 15.13 35.92
N VAL A 191 -11.29 14.73 34.70
CA VAL A 191 -12.59 14.10 34.44
C VAL A 191 -12.64 12.68 34.99
N VAL A 192 -11.57 11.89 34.80
CA VAL A 192 -11.44 10.54 35.38
C VAL A 192 -11.61 10.60 36.90
N GLN A 193 -10.90 11.53 37.56
CA GLN A 193 -11.00 11.79 39.00
C GLN A 193 -12.44 12.07 39.42
N CYS A 194 -13.07 13.05 38.77
CA CYS A 194 -14.45 13.44 39.05
C CYS A 194 -15.44 12.28 38.88
N LEU A 195 -15.34 11.49 37.81
CA LEU A 195 -16.26 10.38 37.55
C LEU A 195 -16.14 9.29 38.62
N VAL A 196 -14.91 8.89 38.97
CA VAL A 196 -14.66 7.87 40.00
C VAL A 196 -15.07 8.36 41.39
N GLU A 197 -14.83 9.62 41.73
CA GLU A 197 -15.31 10.23 42.98
C GLU A 197 -16.84 10.29 43.06
N LYS A 198 -17.52 10.32 41.90
CA LYS A 198 -18.98 10.26 41.78
C LYS A 198 -19.53 8.84 41.66
N GLY A 199 -18.68 7.83 41.89
CA GLY A 199 -19.10 6.44 41.97
C GLY A 199 -19.04 5.67 40.65
N ALA A 200 -18.31 6.14 39.64
CA ALA A 200 -18.03 5.34 38.44
C ALA A 200 -17.32 4.04 38.82
N GLU A 201 -17.75 2.93 38.24
CA GLU A 201 -17.10 1.64 38.43
C GLU A 201 -15.73 1.62 37.72
N VAL A 202 -14.65 1.59 38.50
CA VAL A 202 -13.26 1.71 38.02
C VAL A 202 -12.87 0.59 37.05
N ASP A 203 -13.32 -0.63 37.35
CA ASP A 203 -13.05 -1.84 36.57
C ASP A 203 -14.22 -2.25 35.66
N ALA A 204 -15.14 -1.31 35.35
CA ALA A 204 -16.20 -1.57 34.38
C ALA A 204 -15.58 -2.01 33.05
N MET A 205 -16.15 -3.07 32.46
CA MET A 205 -15.68 -3.61 31.18
C MET A 205 -16.62 -3.23 30.04
N TYR A 206 -16.08 -2.84 28.88
CA TYR A 206 -16.87 -2.70 27.63
C TYR A 206 -16.88 -4.01 26.80
N TRP A 207 -17.48 -4.02 25.60
CA TRP A 207 -17.80 -5.27 24.87
C TRP A 207 -16.60 -6.14 24.50
N ILE A 208 -15.38 -5.61 24.49
CA ILE A 208 -14.17 -6.42 24.31
C ILE A 208 -13.47 -6.70 25.63
N HIS A 209 -14.15 -6.65 26.78
CA HIS A 209 -13.59 -6.86 28.12
C HIS A 209 -12.50 -5.87 28.58
N GLY A 210 -12.27 -4.78 27.84
CA GLY A 210 -11.32 -3.74 28.25
C GLY A 210 -11.85 -2.87 29.39
N THR A 211 -10.96 -2.40 30.27
CA THR A 211 -11.29 -1.43 31.33
C THR A 211 -10.76 -0.03 31.00
N ALA A 212 -11.14 0.98 31.79
CA ALA A 212 -10.58 2.33 31.66
C ALA A 212 -9.03 2.35 31.75
N LEU A 213 -8.44 1.46 32.55
CA LEU A 213 -6.99 1.28 32.63
C LEU A 213 -6.39 0.79 31.31
N HIS A 214 -7.04 -0.14 30.62
CA HIS A 214 -6.61 -0.62 29.29
C HIS A 214 -6.63 0.51 28.26
N CYS A 215 -7.71 1.30 28.25
CA CYS A 215 -7.84 2.46 27.37
C CYS A 215 -6.71 3.48 27.58
N ALA A 216 -6.43 3.83 28.83
CA ALA A 216 -5.36 4.76 29.18
C ALA A 216 -3.97 4.19 28.84
N ALA A 217 -3.74 2.89 29.11
CA ALA A 217 -2.46 2.24 28.85
C ALA A 217 -2.16 2.12 27.35
N LYS A 218 -3.16 1.77 26.54
CA LYS A 218 -3.09 1.71 25.07
C LYS A 218 -2.67 3.05 24.45
N ARG A 219 -3.06 4.17 25.07
CA ARG A 219 -2.83 5.54 24.59
C ARG A 219 -1.66 6.25 25.29
N GLY A 220 -0.97 5.57 26.20
CA GLY A 220 0.20 6.14 26.89
C GLY A 220 -0.12 7.20 27.94
N HIS A 221 -1.36 7.26 28.43
CA HIS A 221 -1.79 8.26 29.40
C HIS A 221 -1.35 7.90 30.83
N LEU A 222 -0.03 7.97 31.08
CA LEU A 222 0.61 7.55 32.33
C LEU A 222 -0.06 8.13 33.59
N SER A 223 -0.41 9.42 33.59
CA SER A 223 -1.02 10.07 34.75
C SER A 223 -2.38 9.49 35.11
N VAL A 224 -3.16 9.07 34.10
CA VAL A 224 -4.43 8.36 34.29
C VAL A 224 -4.17 6.94 34.77
N VAL A 225 -3.22 6.23 34.17
CA VAL A 225 -2.85 4.86 34.56
C VAL A 225 -2.41 4.81 36.03
N GLN A 226 -1.52 5.72 36.43
CA GLN A 226 -1.03 5.84 37.82
C GLN A 226 -2.18 6.07 38.79
N TRP A 227 -3.02 7.05 38.48
CA TRP A 227 -4.12 7.41 39.37
C TRP A 227 -5.18 6.29 39.48
N LEU A 228 -5.52 5.62 38.38
CA LEU A 228 -6.44 4.48 38.40
C LEU A 228 -5.87 3.32 39.22
N ALA A 229 -4.58 3.01 39.06
CA ALA A 229 -3.90 1.99 39.87
C ALA A 229 -3.92 2.35 41.37
N ASP A 230 -3.65 3.61 41.74
CA ASP A 230 -3.72 4.10 43.12
C ASP A 230 -5.13 4.00 43.72
N LYS A 231 -6.18 4.03 42.89
CA LYS A 231 -7.59 3.84 43.30
C LYS A 231 -8.02 2.38 43.32
N GLY A 232 -7.10 1.44 43.12
CA GLY A 232 -7.36 0.02 43.20
C GLY A 232 -7.87 -0.61 41.91
N ALA A 233 -7.70 0.05 40.76
CA ALA A 233 -7.94 -0.58 39.46
C ALA A 233 -7.08 -1.85 39.32
N ARG A 234 -7.68 -2.95 38.89
CA ARG A 234 -6.95 -4.20 38.72
C ARG A 234 -6.06 -4.15 37.49
N VAL A 235 -4.76 -3.99 37.74
CA VAL A 235 -3.72 -3.89 36.69
C VAL A 235 -3.51 -5.18 35.89
N ASP A 236 -3.98 -6.31 36.40
CA ASP A 236 -3.82 -7.66 35.85
C ASP A 236 -5.08 -8.21 35.18
N ASN A 237 -6.14 -7.41 35.07
CA ASN A 237 -7.35 -7.84 34.35
C ASN A 237 -7.01 -8.16 32.90
N ALA A 238 -7.48 -9.32 32.42
CA ALA A 238 -7.55 -9.61 31.00
C ALA A 238 -8.52 -8.62 30.36
N GLY A 239 -8.02 -7.80 29.44
CA GLY A 239 -8.76 -6.74 28.78
C GLY A 239 -9.42 -7.14 27.48
N ASP A 240 -9.36 -8.42 27.09
CA ASP A 240 -10.04 -9.00 25.94
C ASP A 240 -10.08 -10.53 25.96
N ASP A 241 -10.77 -11.11 24.98
CA ASP A 241 -10.91 -12.55 24.75
C ASP A 241 -9.56 -13.26 24.50
N GLN A 242 -8.49 -12.51 24.20
CA GLN A 242 -7.15 -13.04 24.01
C GLN A 242 -6.34 -13.05 25.31
N GLY A 243 -6.89 -12.49 26.40
CA GLY A 243 -6.20 -12.37 27.68
C GLY A 243 -5.26 -11.18 27.78
N ASN A 244 -5.33 -10.21 26.86
CA ASN A 244 -4.39 -9.08 26.84
C ASN A 244 -4.64 -8.13 28.01
N THR A 245 -3.67 -8.02 28.91
CA THR A 245 -3.67 -7.06 30.02
C THR A 245 -3.35 -5.63 29.56
N ALA A 246 -3.51 -4.64 30.46
CA ALA A 246 -3.13 -3.25 30.21
C ALA A 246 -1.64 -3.12 29.82
N LEU A 247 -0.78 -4.00 30.36
CA LEU A 247 0.64 -4.07 30.00
C LEU A 247 0.83 -4.50 28.54
N HIS A 248 0.09 -5.50 28.05
CA HIS A 248 0.14 -5.90 26.63
C HIS A 248 -0.20 -4.74 25.70
N TYR A 249 -1.26 -3.99 25.99
CA TYR A 249 -1.63 -2.83 25.19
C TYR A 249 -0.56 -1.73 25.21
N ALA A 250 0.06 -1.47 26.36
CA ALA A 250 1.18 -0.53 26.46
C ALA A 250 2.41 -1.00 25.65
N LEU A 251 2.71 -2.31 25.65
CA LEU A 251 3.80 -2.91 24.88
C LEU A 251 3.57 -2.81 23.37
N ILE A 252 2.37 -3.17 22.90
CA ILE A 252 2.01 -3.10 21.46
C ILE A 252 2.13 -1.67 20.93
N ASN A 253 1.74 -0.68 21.72
CA ASN A 253 1.79 0.74 21.34
C ASN A 253 3.12 1.42 21.73
N ARG A 254 4.07 0.69 22.32
CA ARG A 254 5.41 1.16 22.70
C ARG A 254 5.41 2.33 23.71
N GLU A 255 4.45 2.29 24.64
CA GLU A 255 4.27 3.30 25.68
C GLU A 255 5.17 3.02 26.89
N TRP A 256 6.48 3.18 26.72
CA TRP A 256 7.49 2.68 27.67
C TRP A 256 7.40 3.23 29.09
N ASN A 257 6.95 4.48 29.27
CA ASN A 257 6.76 5.03 30.61
C ASN A 257 5.62 4.32 31.34
N THR A 258 4.53 4.02 30.63
CA THR A 258 3.41 3.22 31.13
C THR A 258 3.85 1.78 31.38
N VAL A 259 4.61 1.18 30.46
CA VAL A 259 5.18 -0.18 30.64
C VAL A 259 6.00 -0.27 31.92
N LYS A 260 6.91 0.68 32.16
CA LYS A 260 7.71 0.71 33.41
C LYS A 260 6.84 0.80 34.65
N PHE A 261 5.87 1.71 34.64
CA PHE A 261 4.95 1.87 35.78
C PHE A 261 4.15 0.59 36.04
N LEU A 262 3.56 0.01 34.98
CA LEU A 262 2.79 -1.22 35.08
C LEU A 262 3.67 -2.37 35.57
N LEU A 263 4.87 -2.58 35.01
CA LEU A 263 5.82 -3.59 35.48
C LEU A 263 6.18 -3.42 36.96
N SER A 264 6.46 -2.18 37.40
CA SER A 264 6.75 -1.89 38.81
C SER A 264 5.57 -2.16 39.75
N SER A 265 4.34 -2.04 39.24
CA SER A 265 3.11 -2.28 39.99
C SER A 265 2.68 -3.77 39.97
N HIS A 266 3.01 -4.50 38.89
CA HIS A 266 2.59 -5.89 38.63
C HIS A 266 3.47 -6.95 39.30
N TYR A 267 4.72 -6.64 39.65
CA TYR A 267 5.67 -7.64 40.14
C TYR A 267 5.25 -8.31 41.48
N ASN A 268 4.17 -7.84 42.12
CA ASN A 268 3.70 -8.33 43.41
C ASN A 268 2.66 -9.49 43.38
N SER A 269 2.28 -10.10 42.24
CA SER A 269 0.99 -10.83 42.19
C SER A 269 0.82 -12.19 41.44
N SER A 270 1.72 -13.19 41.47
CA SER A 270 1.43 -14.61 41.05
C SER A 270 1.35 -15.02 39.54
N HIS A 271 1.34 -16.33 39.29
CA HIS A 271 1.86 -17.06 38.10
C HIS A 271 1.29 -16.76 36.69
N ALA A 272 0.10 -16.16 36.52
CA ALA A 272 -0.43 -15.79 35.19
C ALA A 272 0.34 -14.62 34.53
N GLN A 273 1.32 -14.07 35.25
CA GLN A 273 2.01 -12.80 34.97
C GLN A 273 3.36 -12.96 34.26
N GLN A 274 3.86 -14.19 34.12
CA GLN A 274 5.16 -14.41 33.48
C GLN A 274 5.12 -14.17 31.97
N THR A 275 3.99 -14.45 31.31
CA THR A 275 3.83 -14.25 29.85
C THR A 275 4.05 -12.80 29.45
N ASP A 276 3.47 -11.87 30.19
CA ASP A 276 3.48 -10.44 29.88
C ASP A 276 4.85 -9.83 30.20
N VAL A 277 5.46 -10.29 31.28
CA VAL A 277 6.81 -9.90 31.69
C VAL A 277 7.83 -10.35 30.65
N PHE A 278 7.73 -11.58 30.14
CA PHE A 278 8.60 -12.05 29.07
C PHE A 278 8.28 -11.38 27.73
N ALA A 279 7.02 -11.11 27.43
CA ALA A 279 6.64 -10.29 26.27
C ALA A 279 7.28 -8.90 26.35
N ALA A 280 7.30 -8.28 27.55
CA ALA A 280 7.99 -7.01 27.80
C ALA A 280 9.50 -7.12 27.59
N LEU A 281 10.12 -8.19 28.07
CA LEU A 281 11.55 -8.47 27.87
C LEU A 281 11.91 -8.52 26.38
N PHE A 282 11.18 -9.31 25.59
CA PHE A 282 11.44 -9.43 24.15
C PHE A 282 11.12 -8.15 23.39
N ALA A 283 10.03 -7.45 23.74
CA ALA A 283 9.70 -6.17 23.13
C ALA A 283 10.78 -5.12 23.42
N ALA A 284 11.23 -5.01 24.67
CA ALA A 284 12.28 -4.09 25.07
C ALA A 284 13.57 -4.36 24.29
N ALA A 285 13.97 -5.62 24.16
CA ALA A 285 15.12 -6.05 23.38
C ALA A 285 15.03 -5.66 21.89
N LYS A 286 13.86 -5.82 21.25
CA LYS A 286 13.64 -5.41 19.85
C LYS A 286 13.72 -3.91 19.62
N THR A 287 13.51 -3.12 20.66
CA THR A 287 13.36 -1.66 20.57
C THR A 287 14.48 -0.89 21.25
N ASP A 288 15.55 -1.58 21.65
CA ASP A 288 16.71 -1.03 22.35
C ASP A 288 16.35 -0.27 23.64
N ARG A 289 15.48 -0.86 24.46
CA ARG A 289 15.07 -0.34 25.77
C ARG A 289 15.80 -1.05 26.90
N ASP A 290 17.09 -0.73 27.03
CA ASP A 290 17.97 -1.21 28.10
C ASP A 290 17.41 -0.85 29.49
N ASP A 291 16.81 0.32 29.63
CA ASP A 291 16.14 0.78 30.85
C ASP A 291 15.00 -0.14 31.34
N VAL A 292 14.24 -0.76 30.43
CA VAL A 292 13.20 -1.73 30.77
C VAL A 292 13.81 -3.10 31.10
N ILE A 293 14.82 -3.55 30.35
CA ILE A 293 15.55 -4.78 30.66
C ILE A 293 16.24 -4.68 32.02
N GLN A 294 16.80 -3.52 32.35
CA GLN A 294 17.39 -3.22 33.65
C GLN A 294 16.35 -3.35 34.76
N LEU A 295 15.19 -2.73 34.57
CA LEU A 295 14.08 -2.82 35.53
C LEU A 295 13.67 -4.29 35.75
N LEU A 296 13.50 -5.06 34.68
CA LEU A 296 13.16 -6.48 34.75
C LEU A 296 14.23 -7.29 35.49
N HIS A 297 15.50 -7.00 35.24
CA HIS A 297 16.61 -7.63 35.96
C HIS A 297 16.62 -7.29 37.45
N ASP A 298 16.35 -6.03 37.81
CA ASP A 298 16.31 -5.59 39.22
C ASP A 298 15.18 -6.31 39.98
N TYR A 299 14.11 -6.67 39.27
CA TYR A 299 13.05 -7.55 39.74
C TYR A 299 13.38 -9.05 39.59
N GLY A 300 14.61 -9.45 39.30
CA GLY A 300 14.99 -10.87 39.25
C GLY A 300 14.32 -11.70 38.14
N VAL A 301 13.86 -11.06 37.05
CA VAL A 301 13.36 -11.76 35.87
C VAL A 301 14.52 -12.50 35.17
N ASP A 302 14.27 -13.76 34.79
CA ASP A 302 15.25 -14.54 34.04
C ASP A 302 15.43 -13.99 32.61
N LEU A 303 16.56 -13.31 32.38
CA LEU A 303 16.91 -12.75 31.07
C LEU A 303 17.27 -13.82 30.03
N GLN A 304 17.49 -15.06 30.46
CA GLN A 304 17.81 -16.21 29.63
C GLN A 304 16.57 -16.97 29.16
N TYR A 305 15.38 -16.51 29.56
CA TYR A 305 14.11 -17.08 29.14
C TYR A 305 14.01 -17.14 27.60
N THR A 306 13.49 -18.25 27.11
CA THR A 306 13.32 -18.51 25.68
C THR A 306 11.85 -18.46 25.26
N ASN A 307 11.57 -17.79 24.15
CA ASN A 307 10.24 -17.82 23.55
C ASN A 307 9.92 -19.18 22.88
N ALA A 308 8.76 -19.29 22.22
CA ALA A 308 8.32 -20.51 21.54
C ALA A 308 9.28 -21.00 20.42
N GLN A 309 10.15 -20.12 19.90
CA GLN A 309 11.17 -20.45 18.90
C GLN A 309 12.52 -20.81 19.54
N GLY A 310 12.63 -20.84 20.87
CA GLY A 310 13.88 -21.07 21.58
C GLY A 310 14.80 -19.84 21.64
N ARG A 311 14.31 -18.66 21.23
CA ARG A 311 15.11 -17.42 21.17
C ARG A 311 15.09 -16.70 22.51
N THR A 312 16.25 -16.22 22.95
CA THR A 312 16.43 -15.36 24.14
C THR A 312 16.29 -13.87 23.77
N ALA A 313 16.23 -12.99 24.78
CA ALA A 313 16.24 -11.55 24.57
C ALA A 313 17.47 -11.09 23.75
N LEU A 314 18.61 -11.75 23.94
CA LEU A 314 19.84 -11.47 23.19
C LEU A 314 19.70 -11.75 21.70
N HIS A 315 18.95 -12.79 21.30
CA HIS A 315 18.68 -13.07 19.88
C HIS A 315 17.85 -11.95 19.24
N GLU A 316 16.84 -11.44 19.95
CA GLU A 316 15.98 -10.37 19.44
C GLU A 316 16.74 -9.04 19.38
N ALA A 317 17.51 -8.72 20.42
CA ALA A 317 18.36 -7.53 20.43
C ALA A 317 19.40 -7.58 19.30
N ALA A 318 19.99 -8.75 19.05
CA ALA A 318 20.95 -8.96 17.98
C ALA A 318 20.33 -8.79 16.59
N ALA A 319 19.17 -9.39 16.35
CA ALA A 319 18.46 -9.30 15.07
C ALA A 319 18.00 -7.88 14.71
N CYS A 320 17.76 -7.02 15.72
CA CYS A 320 17.27 -5.65 15.54
C CYS A 320 18.36 -4.58 15.70
N GLY A 321 19.60 -4.95 16.01
CA GLY A 321 20.71 -3.99 16.17
C GLY A 321 20.65 -3.19 17.47
N ALA A 322 19.93 -3.68 18.48
CA ALA A 322 19.70 -3.02 19.76
C ALA A 322 20.97 -3.04 20.64
N THR A 323 21.87 -2.09 20.37
CA THR A 323 23.23 -2.08 20.90
C THR A 323 23.27 -1.89 22.42
N ASN A 324 22.41 -1.04 22.98
CA ASN A 324 22.36 -0.80 24.42
C ASN A 324 21.84 -2.04 25.15
N CYS A 325 20.78 -2.66 24.63
CA CYS A 325 20.26 -3.93 25.14
C CYS A 325 21.30 -5.04 25.05
N VAL A 326 22.03 -5.18 23.94
CA VAL A 326 23.08 -6.19 23.79
C VAL A 326 24.16 -5.98 24.87
N ASN A 327 24.67 -4.77 25.05
CA ASN A 327 25.68 -4.49 26.09
C ASN A 327 25.17 -4.88 27.47
N LEU A 328 23.96 -4.41 27.82
CA LEU A 328 23.38 -4.71 29.12
C LEU A 328 23.18 -6.21 29.33
N LEU A 329 22.70 -6.94 28.33
CA LEU A 329 22.49 -8.38 28.42
C LEU A 329 23.82 -9.13 28.59
N LEU A 330 24.87 -8.72 27.86
CA LEU A 330 26.21 -9.30 27.97
C LEU A 330 26.85 -9.02 29.34
N ASP A 331 26.71 -7.79 29.86
CA ASP A 331 27.15 -7.42 31.21
C ASP A 331 26.46 -8.25 32.31
N ARG A 332 25.27 -8.80 32.00
CA ARG A 332 24.50 -9.70 32.87
C ARG A 332 24.69 -11.18 32.54
N ALA A 333 25.81 -11.51 31.90
CA ALA A 333 26.22 -12.88 31.56
C ALA A 333 25.18 -13.65 30.72
N ALA A 334 24.51 -12.96 29.79
CA ALA A 334 23.68 -13.63 28.79
C ALA A 334 24.51 -14.63 27.98
N ASP A 335 23.91 -15.77 27.63
CA ASP A 335 24.62 -16.85 26.95
C ASP A 335 24.72 -16.54 25.45
N VAL A 336 25.92 -16.15 25.03
CA VAL A 336 26.23 -15.81 23.64
C VAL A 336 26.22 -17.01 22.69
N HIS A 337 26.32 -18.24 23.23
CA HIS A 337 26.36 -19.48 22.47
C HIS A 337 25.00 -20.18 22.38
N ARG A 338 24.00 -19.69 23.12
CA ARG A 338 22.66 -20.26 23.11
C ARG A 338 22.11 -20.21 21.68
N ALA A 339 21.74 -21.37 21.14
CA ALA A 339 21.11 -21.48 19.84
C ALA A 339 19.58 -21.64 19.98
N ASP A 340 18.84 -21.07 19.03
CA ASP A 340 17.40 -21.24 18.94
C ASP A 340 16.99 -22.63 18.39
N HIS A 341 15.68 -22.87 18.19
CA HIS A 341 15.19 -24.13 17.63
C HIS A 341 15.65 -24.39 16.18
N LEU A 342 16.18 -23.40 15.47
CA LEU A 342 16.79 -23.56 14.15
C LEU A 342 18.31 -23.73 14.24
N GLY A 343 18.89 -23.72 15.44
CA GLY A 343 20.34 -23.74 15.64
C GLY A 343 21.00 -22.39 15.42
N THR A 344 20.24 -21.30 15.30
CA THR A 344 20.77 -19.97 15.02
C THR A 344 21.20 -19.32 16.34
N THR A 345 22.44 -18.81 16.39
CA THR A 345 22.98 -18.06 17.55
C THR A 345 22.74 -16.55 17.38
N PRO A 346 22.86 -15.75 18.46
CA PRO A 346 22.74 -14.30 18.36
C PRO A 346 23.71 -13.66 17.36
N ALA A 347 24.92 -14.20 17.22
CA ALA A 347 25.90 -13.70 16.25
C ALA A 347 25.44 -13.89 14.79
N ILE A 348 24.80 -15.03 14.48
CA ILE A 348 24.22 -15.27 13.15
C ILE A 348 23.05 -14.31 12.90
N GLU A 349 22.20 -14.06 13.91
CA GLU A 349 21.10 -13.09 13.77
C GLU A 349 21.59 -11.64 13.59
N ALA A 350 22.66 -11.23 14.30
CA ALA A 350 23.29 -9.92 14.11
C ALA A 350 23.73 -9.70 12.67
N VAL A 351 24.32 -10.71 12.04
CA VAL A 351 24.73 -10.64 10.62
C VAL A 351 23.53 -10.65 9.69
N ARG A 352 22.50 -11.46 9.96
CA ARG A 352 21.29 -11.49 9.14
C ARG A 352 20.55 -10.14 9.15
N GLY A 353 20.61 -9.41 10.27
CA GLY A 353 20.12 -8.02 10.37
C GLY A 353 21.08 -6.96 9.84
N GLY A 354 22.32 -7.32 9.47
CA GLY A 354 23.34 -6.38 8.98
C GLY A 354 23.97 -5.50 10.08
N HIS A 355 23.92 -5.94 11.33
CA HIS A 355 24.35 -5.15 12.50
C HIS A 355 25.79 -5.47 12.91
N VAL A 356 26.76 -4.88 12.20
CA VAL A 356 28.21 -5.11 12.39
C VAL A 356 28.68 -4.74 13.80
N ASP A 357 28.21 -3.61 14.37
CA ASP A 357 28.58 -3.18 15.72
C ASP A 357 28.13 -4.16 16.81
N VAL A 358 26.96 -4.78 16.61
CA VAL A 358 26.44 -5.81 17.51
C VAL A 358 27.24 -7.09 17.37
N LEU A 359 27.56 -7.49 16.14
CA LEU A 359 28.45 -8.63 15.89
C LEU A 359 29.80 -8.44 16.60
N LEU A 360 30.38 -7.24 16.56
CA LEU A 360 31.66 -6.94 17.20
C LEU A 360 31.59 -7.17 18.72
N ARG A 361 30.50 -6.73 19.35
CA ARG A 361 30.27 -6.91 20.79
C ARG A 361 30.07 -8.38 21.15
N LEU A 362 29.32 -9.12 20.33
CA LEU A 362 29.10 -10.55 20.54
C LEU A 362 30.40 -11.35 20.41
N LEU A 363 31.20 -11.11 19.37
CA LEU A 363 32.52 -11.75 19.21
C LEU A 363 33.47 -11.38 20.36
N GLY A 364 33.48 -10.10 20.78
CA GLY A 364 34.25 -9.65 21.93
C GLY A 364 33.84 -10.30 23.26
N ALA A 365 32.58 -10.70 23.39
CA ALA A 365 32.06 -11.47 24.52
C ALA A 365 32.26 -12.98 24.39
N GLY A 366 32.96 -13.45 23.36
CA GLY A 366 33.31 -14.85 23.16
C GLY A 366 32.41 -15.64 22.21
N ALA A 367 31.47 -15.01 21.50
CA ALA A 367 30.66 -15.71 20.50
C ALA A 367 31.54 -16.34 19.42
N SER A 368 31.19 -17.56 19.00
CA SER A 368 31.96 -18.29 18.00
C SER A 368 31.63 -17.79 16.59
N ALA A 369 32.66 -17.44 15.82
CA ALA A 369 32.52 -17.01 14.43
C ALA A 369 32.21 -18.17 13.46
N SER A 370 32.39 -19.42 13.91
CA SER A 370 32.21 -20.64 13.11
C SER A 370 30.89 -21.36 13.37
N ASP A 371 30.06 -20.87 14.29
CA ASP A 371 28.75 -21.46 14.57
C ASP A 371 27.87 -21.47 13.31
N CYS A 372 27.11 -22.55 13.15
CA CYS A 372 26.20 -22.74 12.03
C CYS A 372 24.85 -23.24 12.50
N ASN A 373 23.80 -22.88 11.76
CA ASN A 373 22.45 -23.32 12.07
C ASN A 373 22.18 -24.76 11.62
N ARG A 374 20.96 -25.26 11.81
CA ARG A 374 20.56 -26.63 11.42
C ARG A 374 20.65 -26.90 9.92
N VAL A 375 20.74 -25.88 9.06
CA VAL A 375 20.98 -26.04 7.61
C VAL A 375 22.48 -26.05 7.29
N GLY A 376 23.34 -25.81 8.28
CA GLY A 376 24.79 -25.69 8.12
C GLY A 376 25.26 -24.29 7.72
N ARG A 377 24.35 -23.31 7.64
CA ARG A 377 24.74 -21.93 7.30
C ARG A 377 25.32 -21.21 8.51
N SER A 378 26.56 -20.75 8.37
CA SER A 378 27.26 -19.89 9.33
C SER A 378 26.96 -18.40 9.09
N ALA A 379 27.36 -17.55 10.03
CA ALA A 379 27.30 -16.10 9.86
C ALA A 379 28.02 -15.62 8.58
N LEU A 380 29.12 -16.27 8.19
CA LEU A 380 29.89 -15.91 7.01
C LEU A 380 29.10 -16.12 5.70
N HIS A 381 28.22 -17.13 5.64
CA HIS A 381 27.34 -17.35 4.49
C HIS A 381 26.37 -16.18 4.30
N TYR A 382 25.74 -15.73 5.39
CA TYR A 382 24.79 -14.61 5.35
C TYR A 382 25.49 -13.28 5.03
N ALA A 383 26.68 -13.05 5.62
CA ALA A 383 27.47 -11.86 5.32
C ALA A 383 27.87 -11.79 3.83
N ALA A 384 28.24 -12.94 3.24
CA ALA A 384 28.58 -13.04 1.83
C ALA A 384 27.37 -12.84 0.90
N GLU A 385 26.20 -13.38 1.27
CA GLU A 385 24.94 -13.23 0.52
C GLU A 385 24.39 -11.79 0.54
N SER A 386 24.66 -11.02 1.60
CA SER A 386 24.17 -9.63 1.77
C SER A 386 25.23 -8.54 1.59
N ALA A 387 26.43 -8.91 1.12
CA ALA A 387 27.57 -8.02 0.89
C ALA A 387 28.08 -7.22 2.11
N TYR A 388 28.02 -7.79 3.31
CA TYR A 388 28.53 -7.17 4.53
C TYR A 388 30.03 -7.39 4.70
N ALA A 389 30.85 -6.70 3.89
CA ALA A 389 32.30 -6.85 3.86
C ALA A 389 32.97 -6.70 5.24
N ASP A 390 32.54 -5.74 6.06
CA ASP A 390 33.10 -5.50 7.39
C ASP A 390 32.77 -6.66 8.35
N ALA A 391 31.54 -7.17 8.31
CA ALA A 391 31.16 -8.36 9.08
C ALA A 391 31.96 -9.58 8.63
N MET A 392 32.21 -9.74 7.32
CA MET A 392 33.02 -10.84 6.80
C MET A 392 34.46 -10.76 7.27
N ASP A 393 35.09 -9.58 7.20
CA ASP A 393 36.47 -9.41 7.68
C ASP A 393 36.56 -9.73 9.16
N MET A 394 35.62 -9.21 9.97
CA MET A 394 35.55 -9.53 11.39
C MET A 394 35.40 -11.03 11.67
N LEU A 395 34.51 -11.73 10.97
CA LEU A 395 34.30 -13.17 11.14
C LEU A 395 35.56 -13.97 10.79
N LEU A 396 36.19 -13.66 9.65
CA LEU A 396 37.42 -14.32 9.19
C LEU A 396 38.59 -14.07 10.16
N THR A 397 38.75 -12.84 10.65
CA THR A 397 39.76 -12.50 11.65
C THR A 397 39.53 -13.22 12.98
N ASN A 398 38.28 -13.53 13.31
CA ASN A 398 37.91 -14.33 14.49
C ASN A 398 37.85 -15.84 14.20
N GLY A 399 38.51 -16.32 13.14
CA GLY A 399 38.74 -17.74 12.89
C GLY A 399 37.61 -18.47 12.16
N ALA A 400 36.66 -17.76 11.54
CA ALA A 400 35.72 -18.39 10.62
C ALA A 400 36.45 -18.98 9.41
N ASP A 401 36.10 -20.21 9.03
CA ASP A 401 36.63 -20.84 7.83
C ASP A 401 36.00 -20.21 6.57
N VAL A 402 36.86 -19.66 5.70
CA VAL A 402 36.47 -19.04 4.42
C VAL A 402 35.77 -20.04 3.48
N ASN A 403 36.06 -21.33 3.63
CA ASN A 403 35.51 -22.42 2.82
C ASN A 403 34.45 -23.24 3.56
N CYS A 404 33.94 -22.75 4.69
CA CYS A 404 32.87 -23.44 5.40
C CYS A 404 31.69 -23.75 4.46
N CYS A 405 31.10 -24.94 4.60
CA CYS A 405 30.03 -25.38 3.73
C CYS A 405 28.73 -25.65 4.50
N ASP A 406 27.61 -25.27 3.91
CA ASP A 406 26.29 -25.68 4.40
C ASP A 406 25.97 -27.14 4.00
N LYS A 407 24.82 -27.65 4.44
CA LYS A 407 24.39 -29.03 4.13
C LYS A 407 24.16 -29.31 2.64
N ARG A 408 24.15 -28.28 1.78
CA ARG A 408 24.06 -28.39 0.31
C ARG A 408 25.43 -28.24 -0.36
N GLY A 409 26.51 -28.11 0.41
CA GLY A 409 27.84 -27.85 -0.10
C GLY A 409 28.05 -26.40 -0.57
N TRP A 410 27.14 -25.48 -0.21
CA TRP A 410 27.35 -24.07 -0.55
C TRP A 410 28.40 -23.48 0.36
N THR A 411 29.35 -22.76 -0.22
CA THR A 411 30.35 -21.97 0.50
C THR A 411 29.96 -20.49 0.51
N PRO A 412 30.57 -19.64 1.34
CA PRO A 412 30.39 -18.19 1.24
C PRO A 412 30.65 -17.65 -0.17
N LEU A 413 31.59 -18.23 -0.91
CA LEU A 413 31.89 -17.85 -2.30
C LEU A 413 30.73 -18.17 -3.25
N HIS A 414 30.08 -19.34 -3.08
CA HIS A 414 28.86 -19.68 -3.83
C HIS A 414 27.73 -18.69 -3.53
N CYS A 415 27.53 -18.30 -2.27
CA CYS A 415 26.54 -17.31 -1.89
C CYS A 415 26.82 -15.94 -2.53
N ALA A 416 28.05 -15.44 -2.44
CA ALA A 416 28.45 -14.16 -3.02
C ALA A 416 28.33 -14.14 -4.55
N ALA A 417 28.70 -15.25 -5.21
CA ALA A 417 28.61 -15.37 -6.66
C ALA A 417 27.16 -15.45 -7.14
N ALA A 418 26.29 -16.21 -6.46
CA ALA A 418 24.86 -16.29 -6.78
C ALA A 418 24.12 -14.97 -6.50
N ALA A 419 24.59 -14.15 -5.56
CA ALA A 419 24.05 -12.83 -5.25
C ALA A 419 24.62 -11.70 -6.13
N GLY A 420 25.64 -11.98 -6.95
CA GLY A 420 26.22 -11.00 -7.88
C GLY A 420 27.19 -10.01 -7.24
N HIS A 421 27.74 -10.32 -6.07
CA HIS A 421 28.57 -9.40 -5.30
C HIS A 421 30.05 -9.53 -5.67
N GLU A 422 30.44 -8.94 -6.80
CA GLU A 422 31.82 -8.99 -7.33
C GLU A 422 32.88 -8.64 -6.28
N ARG A 423 32.70 -7.53 -5.54
CA ARG A 423 33.65 -7.11 -4.50
C ARG A 423 33.84 -8.15 -3.40
N ILE A 424 32.77 -8.86 -3.05
CA ILE A 424 32.79 -9.89 -2.02
C ILE A 424 33.43 -11.17 -2.55
N VAL A 425 33.16 -11.53 -3.81
CA VAL A 425 33.84 -12.63 -4.51
C VAL A 425 35.35 -12.39 -4.54
N ILE A 426 35.78 -11.18 -4.94
CA ILE A 426 37.19 -10.77 -4.93
C ILE A 426 37.77 -10.89 -3.51
N PHE A 427 37.04 -10.40 -2.52
CA PHE A 427 37.48 -10.41 -1.13
C PHE A 427 37.66 -11.84 -0.59
N LEU A 428 36.69 -12.73 -0.81
CA LEU A 428 36.75 -14.13 -0.39
C LEU A 428 37.91 -14.88 -1.06
N ILE A 429 38.11 -14.69 -2.37
CA ILE A 429 39.23 -15.31 -3.10
C ILE A 429 40.57 -14.83 -2.52
N LYS A 430 40.71 -13.53 -2.24
CA LYS A 430 41.92 -12.98 -1.59
C LYS A 430 42.16 -13.57 -0.19
N LYS A 431 41.11 -14.00 0.51
CA LYS A 431 41.17 -14.62 1.84
C LYS A 431 41.32 -16.14 1.78
N GLY A 432 41.51 -16.74 0.60
CA GLY A 432 41.74 -18.19 0.42
C GLY A 432 40.49 -18.99 0.03
N GLY A 433 39.44 -18.33 -0.45
CA GLY A 433 38.22 -18.98 -0.94
C GLY A 433 38.49 -19.92 -2.12
N GLU A 434 38.04 -21.16 -2.03
CA GLU A 434 38.17 -22.18 -3.07
C GLU A 434 37.26 -21.87 -4.27
N MET A 435 37.86 -21.38 -5.34
CA MET A 435 37.17 -20.90 -6.54
C MET A 435 36.40 -21.98 -7.31
N ASN A 436 36.93 -23.21 -7.29
CA ASN A 436 36.37 -24.37 -8.00
C ASN A 436 35.70 -25.37 -7.05
N ALA A 437 35.38 -24.96 -5.81
CA ALA A 437 34.56 -25.78 -4.93
C ALA A 437 33.21 -26.07 -5.61
N GLU A 438 32.70 -27.28 -5.45
CA GLU A 438 31.42 -27.69 -6.01
C GLU A 438 30.39 -27.89 -4.90
N THR A 439 29.18 -27.39 -5.14
CA THR A 439 28.00 -27.77 -4.35
C THR A 439 27.68 -29.26 -4.53
N ILE A 440 26.78 -29.82 -3.72
CA ILE A 440 26.29 -31.21 -3.90
C ILE A 440 25.66 -31.43 -5.29
N ALA A 441 25.17 -30.35 -5.94
CA ALA A 441 24.63 -30.39 -7.29
C ALA A 441 25.71 -30.27 -8.40
N GLY A 442 27.00 -30.29 -8.05
CA GLY A 442 28.11 -30.14 -8.99
C GLY A 442 28.29 -28.72 -9.55
N LYS A 443 27.62 -27.71 -8.95
CA LYS A 443 27.71 -26.31 -9.40
C LYS A 443 28.85 -25.61 -8.68
N THR A 444 29.74 -24.97 -9.44
CA THR A 444 30.77 -24.04 -8.93
C THR A 444 30.22 -22.63 -8.77
N ALA A 445 30.98 -21.75 -8.10
CA ALA A 445 30.64 -20.32 -8.00
C ALA A 445 30.49 -19.65 -9.39
N LEU A 446 31.28 -20.06 -10.38
CA LEU A 446 31.16 -19.59 -11.76
C LEU A 446 29.83 -20.02 -12.39
N VAL A 447 29.45 -21.30 -12.25
CA VAL A 447 28.18 -21.81 -12.77
C VAL A 447 27.00 -21.07 -12.15
N LEU A 448 27.03 -20.81 -10.84
CA LEU A 448 25.97 -20.04 -10.18
C LEU A 448 25.91 -18.57 -10.64
N ALA A 449 27.06 -17.93 -10.90
CA ALA A 449 27.09 -16.58 -11.45
C ALA A 449 26.51 -16.53 -12.87
N VAL A 450 26.80 -17.55 -13.70
CA VAL A 450 26.24 -17.70 -15.05
C VAL A 450 24.73 -17.91 -15.00
N GLU A 451 24.25 -18.85 -14.17
CA GLU A 451 22.80 -19.14 -14.02
C GLU A 451 22.00 -17.93 -13.54
N ARG A 452 22.62 -17.03 -12.76
CA ARG A 452 21.96 -15.85 -12.17
C ARG A 452 22.18 -14.56 -12.98
N GLY A 453 22.90 -14.62 -14.11
CA GLY A 453 23.13 -13.49 -14.99
C GLY A 453 24.19 -12.48 -14.54
N HIS A 454 25.07 -12.84 -13.59
CA HIS A 454 26.03 -11.91 -12.98
C HIS A 454 27.31 -11.78 -13.81
N ALA A 455 27.24 -11.03 -14.91
CA ALA A 455 28.31 -10.91 -15.91
C ALA A 455 29.65 -10.43 -15.34
N ASP A 456 29.66 -9.52 -14.37
CA ASP A 456 30.91 -8.98 -13.80
C ASP A 456 31.59 -10.00 -12.88
N VAL A 457 30.82 -10.74 -12.07
CA VAL A 457 31.33 -11.87 -11.29
C VAL A 457 31.86 -12.98 -12.22
N MET A 458 31.12 -13.29 -13.29
CA MET A 458 31.53 -14.28 -14.29
C MET A 458 32.87 -13.91 -14.93
N LYS A 459 32.98 -12.68 -15.46
CA LYS A 459 34.22 -12.17 -16.07
C LYS A 459 35.38 -12.22 -15.10
N PHE A 460 35.15 -11.82 -13.84
CA PHE A 460 36.16 -11.86 -12.81
C PHE A 460 36.65 -13.30 -12.53
N LEU A 461 35.73 -14.23 -12.30
CA LEU A 461 36.06 -15.64 -12.01
C LEU A 461 36.78 -16.31 -13.20
N MET A 462 36.34 -16.04 -14.44
CA MET A 462 37.01 -16.54 -15.65
C MET A 462 38.43 -16.00 -15.79
N ASN A 463 38.65 -14.71 -15.51
CA ASN A 463 39.98 -14.08 -15.60
C ASN A 463 40.98 -14.61 -14.55
N TYR A 464 40.50 -15.16 -13.43
CA TYR A 464 41.34 -15.72 -12.37
C TYR A 464 41.54 -17.24 -12.47
N GLY A 465 41.10 -17.87 -13.57
CA GLY A 465 41.35 -19.28 -13.86
C GLY A 465 40.27 -20.24 -13.36
N ALA A 466 39.05 -19.78 -13.08
CA ALA A 466 37.92 -20.68 -12.82
C ALA A 466 37.58 -21.45 -14.10
N SER A 467 37.77 -22.76 -14.08
CA SER A 467 37.41 -23.64 -15.20
C SER A 467 35.92 -23.93 -15.16
N ILE A 468 35.24 -23.82 -16.30
CA ILE A 468 33.95 -24.49 -16.51
C ILE A 468 34.31 -25.98 -16.53
N SER A 469 34.01 -26.71 -15.46
CA SER A 469 34.27 -28.15 -15.38
C SER A 469 33.72 -28.84 -16.64
N GLU A 470 34.54 -29.69 -17.27
CA GLU A 470 34.16 -30.46 -18.46
C GLU A 470 32.96 -31.35 -18.14
N GLY A 471 31.76 -30.88 -18.51
CA GLY A 471 30.55 -31.64 -18.28
C GLY A 471 29.26 -30.82 -18.26
N LEU A 472 29.09 -29.84 -19.16
CA LEU A 472 27.78 -29.32 -19.63
C LEU A 472 28.03 -28.49 -20.92
N PRO A 473 27.13 -28.55 -21.92
CA PRO A 473 27.40 -28.00 -23.25
C PRO A 473 27.40 -26.48 -23.23
N VAL A 474 28.57 -25.88 -23.45
CA VAL A 474 28.73 -24.44 -23.69
C VAL A 474 28.79 -24.24 -25.20
N ILE A 475 27.80 -23.55 -25.77
CA ILE A 475 27.90 -23.00 -27.14
C ILE A 475 28.77 -21.75 -27.02
N VAL A 476 30.02 -21.85 -27.45
CA VAL A 476 30.90 -20.69 -27.70
C VAL A 476 30.77 -20.40 -29.20
N ASP A 477 29.95 -19.41 -29.58
CA ASP A 477 30.02 -18.87 -30.93
C ASP A 477 31.01 -17.69 -30.94
N GLY A 478 31.99 -17.79 -31.84
CA GLY A 478 33.09 -16.86 -32.01
C GLY A 478 32.70 -15.55 -32.70
N ASP A 479 33.70 -14.66 -32.76
CA ASP A 479 33.75 -13.36 -33.45
C ASP A 479 33.23 -12.12 -32.69
N THR A 480 34.01 -11.69 -31.70
CA THR A 480 34.02 -10.29 -31.22
C THR A 480 34.88 -9.40 -32.12
N GLN A 481 34.24 -8.55 -32.93
CA GLN A 481 34.77 -7.22 -33.26
C GLN A 481 34.03 -6.15 -32.45
N PHE A 482 34.78 -5.38 -31.68
CA PHE A 482 34.29 -4.26 -30.89
C PHE A 482 33.77 -3.14 -31.79
N VAL A 483 32.53 -2.69 -31.53
CA VAL A 483 32.10 -1.32 -31.87
C VAL A 483 31.61 -0.66 -30.59
N SER A 484 32.40 0.31 -30.14
CA SER A 484 32.09 1.24 -29.05
C SER A 484 30.90 2.13 -29.41
N GLY A 485 29.90 2.23 -28.53
CA GLY A 485 28.95 3.34 -28.56
C GLY A 485 27.50 3.00 -28.26
N ALA A 486 27.19 2.68 -27.01
CA ALA A 486 25.94 3.03 -26.32
C ALA A 486 26.03 2.49 -24.88
N THR A 487 25.89 3.35 -23.88
CA THR A 487 25.75 2.93 -22.47
C THR A 487 24.41 2.20 -22.26
N PRO A 488 24.38 0.94 -21.80
CA PRO A 488 23.16 0.30 -21.33
C PRO A 488 22.81 0.80 -19.92
N ASN A 489 21.52 0.91 -19.63
CA ASN A 489 20.95 1.28 -18.34
C ASN A 489 21.20 0.13 -17.32
N PRO A 490 21.76 0.35 -16.11
CA PRO A 490 22.33 -0.71 -15.28
C PRO A 490 21.33 -1.44 -14.35
N ASN A 491 20.03 -1.52 -14.70
CA ASN A 491 18.97 -2.00 -13.80
C ASN A 491 18.04 -3.09 -14.38
N LEU A 492 18.47 -3.87 -15.38
CA LEU A 492 17.64 -4.94 -15.94
C LEU A 492 18.45 -6.23 -16.06
N ASN A 493 18.11 -7.23 -15.25
CA ASN A 493 18.71 -8.56 -15.27
C ASN A 493 18.12 -9.33 -16.46
N GLU A 494 18.95 -9.78 -17.41
CA GLU A 494 18.47 -10.50 -18.60
C GLU A 494 17.95 -11.92 -18.29
N ALA A 495 18.23 -12.44 -17.10
CA ALA A 495 17.93 -13.82 -16.70
C ALA A 495 16.47 -14.07 -16.25
N ASP A 496 15.73 -13.05 -15.81
CA ASP A 496 14.40 -13.22 -15.18
C ASP A 496 13.27 -13.52 -16.18
N TRP A 497 13.53 -13.30 -17.47
CA TRP A 497 12.57 -13.48 -18.56
C TRP A 497 13.06 -14.50 -19.58
N LEU A 498 14.22 -15.11 -19.39
CA LEU A 498 14.75 -16.12 -20.30
C LEU A 498 14.08 -17.47 -20.02
N ILE A 499 13.38 -17.99 -21.01
CA ILE A 499 12.78 -19.33 -20.96
C ILE A 499 13.71 -20.30 -21.68
N ASP A 500 14.01 -21.42 -21.01
CA ASP A 500 14.81 -22.49 -21.61
C ASP A 500 14.06 -23.06 -22.84
N PRO A 501 14.72 -23.12 -24.02
CA PRO A 501 14.12 -23.71 -25.21
C PRO A 501 13.57 -25.12 -25.05
N SER A 502 14.13 -25.91 -24.13
CA SER A 502 13.68 -27.28 -23.86
C SER A 502 12.33 -27.34 -23.12
N ASP A 503 11.94 -26.27 -22.43
CA ASP A 503 10.65 -26.18 -21.72
C ASP A 503 9.50 -25.77 -22.64
N VAL A 504 9.80 -25.32 -23.87
CA VAL A 504 8.84 -24.84 -24.85
C VAL A 504 8.59 -25.90 -25.92
N GLN A 505 7.35 -26.41 -25.98
CA GLN A 505 6.90 -27.33 -27.03
C GLN A 505 6.00 -26.61 -28.01
N LEU A 506 6.47 -26.42 -29.24
CA LEU A 506 5.72 -25.76 -30.30
C LEU A 506 4.96 -26.77 -31.16
N ASN A 507 3.70 -26.47 -31.48
CA ASN A 507 2.91 -27.26 -32.40
C ASN A 507 3.23 -26.82 -33.84
N ILE A 508 4.31 -27.38 -34.41
CA ILE A 508 4.75 -27.05 -35.77
C ILE A 508 4.18 -28.10 -36.74
N GLU A 509 3.25 -27.70 -37.62
CA GLU A 509 2.84 -28.54 -38.75
C GLU A 509 3.95 -28.60 -39.81
N PRO A 510 4.27 -29.78 -40.38
CA PRO A 510 5.28 -29.90 -41.42
C PRO A 510 4.80 -29.25 -42.72
N GLY A 511 5.42 -28.13 -43.12
CA GLY A 511 5.20 -27.50 -44.43
C GLY A 511 5.06 -25.98 -44.45
N LEU A 512 5.06 -25.30 -43.30
CA LEU A 512 4.89 -23.84 -43.24
C LEU A 512 6.22 -23.09 -43.15
N THR A 513 6.69 -22.55 -44.28
CA THR A 513 7.78 -21.57 -44.33
C THR A 513 7.20 -20.15 -44.26
N GLY A 514 7.32 -19.46 -43.11
CA GLY A 514 7.00 -18.03 -42.98
C GLY A 514 6.11 -17.58 -41.79
N ILE A 515 5.94 -18.38 -40.72
CA ILE A 515 4.94 -18.08 -39.68
C ILE A 515 5.43 -17.03 -38.65
N LYS A 516 4.57 -16.04 -38.33
CA LYS A 516 4.79 -14.95 -37.34
C LYS A 516 4.18 -15.22 -35.94
N ILE A 517 3.14 -16.07 -35.80
CA ILE A 517 2.56 -16.51 -34.51
C ILE A 517 2.36 -18.03 -34.52
N VAL A 518 2.93 -18.76 -33.56
CA VAL A 518 2.84 -20.23 -33.42
C VAL A 518 2.28 -20.58 -32.05
N GLU A 519 1.37 -21.56 -31.97
CA GLU A 519 0.83 -22.04 -30.70
C GLU A 519 1.71 -23.14 -30.11
N GLY A 520 1.78 -23.21 -28.78
CA GLY A 520 2.56 -24.24 -28.09
C GLY A 520 2.19 -24.40 -26.63
N THR A 521 3.04 -25.09 -25.89
CA THR A 521 2.97 -25.21 -24.44
C THR A 521 4.32 -24.90 -23.80
N TRP A 522 4.29 -24.27 -22.63
CA TRP A 522 5.45 -24.08 -21.76
C TRP A 522 5.15 -24.63 -20.38
N LEU A 523 5.90 -25.65 -19.94
CA LEU A 523 5.62 -26.42 -18.71
C LEU A 523 4.15 -26.89 -18.60
N GLY A 524 3.54 -27.26 -19.74
CA GLY A 524 2.13 -27.67 -19.83
C GLY A 524 1.09 -26.53 -19.89
N THR A 525 1.51 -25.27 -19.80
CA THR A 525 0.64 -24.09 -19.94
C THR A 525 0.50 -23.71 -21.42
N PRO A 526 -0.72 -23.48 -21.95
CA PRO A 526 -0.91 -23.01 -23.33
C PRO A 526 -0.29 -21.63 -23.56
N ILE A 527 0.54 -21.52 -24.60
CA ILE A 527 1.24 -20.28 -24.98
C ILE A 527 1.08 -19.96 -26.46
N GLU A 528 1.24 -18.69 -26.80
CA GLU A 528 1.50 -18.22 -28.15
C GLU A 528 2.94 -17.70 -28.24
N VAL A 529 3.58 -17.96 -29.37
CA VAL A 529 4.93 -17.53 -29.67
C VAL A 529 4.92 -16.58 -30.85
N LYS A 530 5.51 -15.39 -30.69
CA LYS A 530 5.72 -14.43 -31.79
C LYS A 530 7.17 -14.48 -32.24
N LYS A 531 7.42 -15.02 -33.43
CA LYS A 531 8.75 -15.06 -34.06
C LYS A 531 9.00 -13.79 -34.87
N ARG A 532 10.14 -13.11 -34.67
CA ARG A 532 10.59 -12.03 -35.57
C ARG A 532 11.39 -12.65 -36.71
N ILE A 533 10.90 -12.51 -37.94
CA ILE A 533 11.63 -12.93 -39.14
C ILE A 533 12.68 -11.86 -39.43
N LYS A 534 13.98 -12.24 -39.41
CA LYS A 534 15.17 -11.47 -39.84
C LYS A 534 15.05 -9.95 -39.83
N CYS A 535 15.64 -9.27 -38.84
CA CYS A 535 15.88 -7.82 -38.96
C CYS A 535 17.19 -7.42 -38.27
N GLU A 536 18.06 -6.72 -39.00
CA GLU A 536 19.44 -6.33 -38.66
C GLU A 536 19.58 -5.29 -37.53
N LYS A 537 18.61 -5.14 -36.60
CA LYS A 537 18.71 -4.19 -35.48
C LYS A 537 18.13 -4.77 -34.18
N THR A 538 18.99 -5.38 -33.37
CA THR A 538 18.73 -5.91 -32.02
C THR A 538 18.13 -4.88 -31.03
N LYS A 539 18.27 -3.58 -31.30
CA LYS A 539 17.84 -2.48 -30.41
C LYS A 539 16.32 -2.45 -30.17
N ASN A 540 15.50 -2.76 -31.19
CA ASN A 540 14.05 -2.66 -31.10
C ASN A 540 13.39 -3.84 -30.34
N PHE A 541 14.00 -5.03 -30.36
CA PHE A 541 13.48 -6.22 -29.68
C PHE A 541 13.60 -6.10 -28.16
N VAL A 542 14.76 -5.65 -27.68
CA VAL A 542 15.03 -5.41 -26.26
C VAL A 542 14.16 -4.27 -25.72
N GLU A 543 13.92 -3.23 -26.51
CA GLU A 543 12.98 -2.16 -26.12
C GLU A 543 11.52 -2.65 -26.02
N GLU A 544 11.06 -3.51 -26.93
CA GLU A 544 9.73 -4.13 -26.88
C GLU A 544 9.60 -5.05 -25.66
N LEU A 545 10.64 -5.84 -25.37
CA LEU A 545 10.74 -6.66 -24.17
C LEU A 545 10.66 -5.81 -22.90
N HIS A 546 11.44 -4.74 -22.78
CA HIS A 546 11.45 -3.87 -21.61
C HIS A 546 10.13 -3.13 -21.41
N ARG A 547 9.45 -2.74 -22.49
CA ARG A 547 8.13 -2.12 -22.40
C ARG A 547 7.08 -3.13 -21.94
N TRP A 548 7.12 -4.37 -22.43
CA TRP A 548 6.09 -5.37 -22.16
C TRP A 548 6.31 -6.13 -20.84
N SER A 549 7.56 -6.41 -20.45
CA SER A 549 7.89 -7.14 -19.21
C SER A 549 7.37 -6.44 -17.95
N ASN A 550 7.20 -5.12 -18.01
CA ASN A 550 6.71 -4.29 -16.91
C ASN A 550 5.18 -4.07 -16.93
N LEU A 551 4.45 -4.72 -17.84
CA LEU A 551 2.99 -4.61 -17.92
C LEU A 551 2.33 -5.76 -17.18
N ASN A 552 1.68 -5.43 -16.06
CA ASN A 552 0.87 -6.39 -15.30
C ASN A 552 -0.53 -5.83 -15.10
N HIS A 553 -1.45 -6.20 -15.98
CA HIS A 553 -2.85 -5.77 -15.94
C HIS A 553 -3.79 -6.87 -16.46
N PRO A 554 -4.98 -7.08 -15.88
CA PRO A 554 -5.92 -8.10 -16.33
C PRO A 554 -6.35 -7.97 -17.80
N HIS A 555 -6.33 -6.75 -18.35
CA HIS A 555 -6.73 -6.43 -19.73
C HIS A 555 -5.54 -6.20 -20.69
N VAL A 556 -4.34 -6.63 -20.32
CA VAL A 556 -3.15 -6.64 -21.19
C VAL A 556 -2.62 -8.06 -21.23
N VAL A 557 -2.29 -8.57 -22.42
CA VAL A 557 -1.77 -9.93 -22.58
C VAL A 557 -0.46 -10.07 -21.80
N LYS A 558 -0.37 -11.12 -20.97
CA LYS A 558 0.80 -11.34 -20.11
C LYS A 558 1.96 -11.91 -20.91
N LEU A 559 3.11 -11.24 -20.86
CA LEU A 559 4.39 -11.80 -21.31
C LEU A 559 4.93 -12.76 -20.25
N PHE A 560 5.28 -13.98 -20.65
CA PHE A 560 5.95 -14.95 -19.77
C PHE A 560 7.47 -14.86 -19.87
N GLY A 561 7.99 -14.57 -21.06
CA GLY A 561 9.41 -14.41 -21.27
C GLY A 561 9.81 -14.43 -22.74
N VAL A 562 11.09 -14.59 -22.99
CA VAL A 562 11.72 -14.75 -24.30
C VAL A 562 12.50 -16.05 -24.32
N CYS A 563 12.46 -16.75 -25.45
CA CYS A 563 13.25 -17.94 -25.68
C CYS A 563 14.18 -17.75 -26.88
N TYR A 564 15.38 -18.33 -26.82
CA TYR A 564 16.40 -18.26 -27.87
C TYR A 564 16.66 -19.66 -28.42
N ALA A 565 15.94 -20.03 -29.48
CA ALA A 565 16.16 -21.28 -30.22
C ALA A 565 16.44 -20.94 -31.69
N GLY A 566 17.67 -20.52 -31.99
CA GLY A 566 18.06 -19.96 -33.28
C GLY A 566 17.79 -18.46 -33.40
N GLU A 567 16.52 -18.04 -33.48
CA GLU A 567 16.10 -16.62 -33.47
C GLU A 567 15.26 -16.32 -32.21
N PRO A 568 15.38 -15.13 -31.60
CA PRO A 568 14.64 -14.79 -30.38
C PRO A 568 13.14 -14.63 -30.66
N PHE A 569 12.31 -15.14 -29.75
CA PHE A 569 10.87 -15.02 -29.84
C PHE A 569 10.22 -14.80 -28.47
N PHE A 570 9.12 -14.03 -28.46
CA PHE A 570 8.34 -13.79 -27.25
C PHE A 570 7.41 -14.95 -26.96
N VAL A 571 7.35 -15.37 -25.70
CA VAL A 571 6.42 -16.37 -25.16
C VAL A 571 5.41 -15.64 -24.28
N TYR A 572 4.14 -15.67 -24.66
CA TYR A 572 3.08 -14.95 -23.96
C TYR A 572 1.79 -15.76 -23.88
N GLU A 573 0.88 -15.28 -23.04
CA GLU A 573 -0.42 -15.89 -22.79
C GLU A 573 -1.21 -16.12 -24.08
N ARG A 574 -1.68 -17.36 -24.28
CA ARG A 574 -2.55 -17.72 -25.41
C ARG A 574 -3.98 -17.25 -25.17
N ALA A 575 -4.56 -16.58 -26.16
CA ALA A 575 -5.96 -16.18 -26.14
C ALA A 575 -6.84 -17.25 -26.79
N VAL A 576 -7.35 -18.18 -25.97
CA VAL A 576 -8.10 -19.36 -26.43
C VAL A 576 -9.32 -19.01 -27.27
N ASN A 577 -9.99 -17.88 -27.01
CA ASN A 577 -11.18 -17.47 -27.73
C ASN A 577 -10.90 -16.56 -28.95
N GLY A 578 -9.61 -16.37 -29.30
CA GLY A 578 -9.18 -15.64 -30.49
C GLY A 578 -9.31 -14.11 -30.40
N SER A 579 -9.18 -13.44 -31.55
CA SER A 579 -9.39 -11.99 -31.68
C SER A 579 -10.85 -11.61 -31.45
N LEU A 580 -11.11 -10.34 -31.13
CA LEU A 580 -12.47 -9.82 -30.92
C LEU A 580 -13.34 -10.06 -32.17
N ARG A 581 -12.75 -9.92 -33.37
CA ARG A 581 -13.40 -10.25 -34.64
C ARG A 581 -13.86 -11.71 -34.69
N LYS A 582 -12.99 -12.66 -34.34
CA LYS A 582 -13.35 -14.10 -34.29
C LYS A 582 -14.39 -14.39 -33.20
N TYR A 583 -14.24 -13.79 -32.03
CA TYR A 583 -15.13 -13.99 -30.88
C TYR A 583 -16.56 -13.53 -31.17
N CYS A 584 -16.72 -12.36 -31.81
CA CYS A 584 -18.00 -11.77 -32.19
C CYS A 584 -18.59 -12.35 -33.48
N GLY A 585 -17.80 -13.10 -34.25
CA GLY A 585 -18.28 -13.90 -35.38
C GLY A 585 -19.26 -15.01 -34.95
N ASN A 586 -19.23 -15.42 -33.67
CA ASN A 586 -20.26 -16.29 -33.09
C ASN A 586 -21.48 -15.44 -32.66
N PRO A 587 -22.69 -15.68 -33.23
CA PRO A 587 -23.91 -14.93 -32.89
C PRO A 587 -24.24 -14.89 -31.39
N GLU A 588 -23.89 -15.92 -30.61
CA GLU A 588 -24.14 -16.00 -29.17
C GLU A 588 -23.31 -15.00 -28.35
N ASN A 589 -22.19 -14.53 -28.89
CA ASN A 589 -21.27 -13.63 -28.21
C ASN A 589 -21.53 -12.15 -28.54
N LYS A 590 -22.33 -11.85 -29.55
CA LYS A 590 -22.66 -10.47 -29.96
C LYS A 590 -23.24 -9.60 -28.84
N PRO A 591 -24.12 -10.10 -27.94
CA PRO A 591 -24.61 -9.30 -26.82
C PRO A 591 -23.53 -8.85 -25.83
N LYS A 592 -22.38 -9.55 -25.79
CA LYS A 592 -21.25 -9.26 -24.89
C LYS A 592 -20.20 -8.35 -25.53
N LEU A 593 -20.42 -7.87 -26.76
CA LEU A 593 -19.43 -7.07 -27.50
C LEU A 593 -19.04 -5.79 -26.73
N TRP A 594 -20.02 -5.09 -26.17
CA TRP A 594 -19.75 -3.85 -25.43
C TRP A 594 -18.92 -4.10 -24.17
N ASP A 595 -19.16 -5.20 -23.47
CA ASP A 595 -18.36 -5.60 -22.31
C ASP A 595 -16.89 -5.85 -22.71
N LYS A 596 -16.65 -6.52 -23.85
CA LYS A 596 -15.30 -6.76 -24.36
C LYS A 596 -14.60 -5.46 -24.78
N LEU A 597 -15.31 -4.53 -25.39
CA LEU A 597 -14.78 -3.21 -25.75
C LEU A 597 -14.47 -2.39 -24.49
N TYR A 598 -15.33 -2.42 -23.47
CA TYR A 598 -15.06 -1.75 -22.19
C TYR A 598 -13.81 -2.31 -21.51
N GLU A 599 -13.66 -3.63 -21.46
CA GLU A 599 -12.46 -4.31 -20.95
C GLU A 599 -11.20 -3.90 -21.73
N ALA A 600 -11.27 -3.82 -23.06
CA ALA A 600 -10.18 -3.32 -23.89
C ALA A 600 -9.83 -1.84 -23.56
N ALA A 601 -10.82 -0.99 -23.32
CA ALA A 601 -10.61 0.40 -22.94
C ALA A 601 -9.88 0.54 -21.59
N LEU A 602 -10.19 -0.33 -20.61
CA LEU A 602 -9.45 -0.39 -19.35
C LEU A 602 -7.98 -0.77 -19.56
N GLY A 603 -7.71 -1.70 -20.50
CA GLY A 603 -6.34 -2.02 -20.93
C GLY A 603 -5.63 -0.83 -21.55
N LEU A 604 -6.32 -0.05 -22.40
CA LEU A 604 -5.75 1.12 -23.06
C LEU A 604 -5.44 2.25 -22.07
N GLN A 605 -6.36 2.51 -21.13
CA GLN A 605 -6.15 3.48 -20.05
C GLN A 605 -4.90 3.12 -19.23
N TYR A 606 -4.73 1.84 -18.88
CA TYR A 606 -3.58 1.37 -18.13
C TYR A 606 -2.23 1.65 -18.84
N LEU A 607 -2.20 1.59 -20.18
CA LEU A 607 -1.02 1.90 -20.99
C LEU A 607 -0.76 3.40 -21.05
N HIS A 608 -1.80 4.21 -21.24
CA HIS A 608 -1.71 5.66 -21.27
C HIS A 608 -1.21 6.23 -19.92
N ASP A 609 -1.67 5.68 -18.80
CA ASP A 609 -1.18 6.02 -17.44
C ASP A 609 0.33 5.77 -17.25
N ARG A 610 0.91 4.92 -18.10
CA ARG A 610 2.35 4.57 -18.11
C ARG A 610 3.12 5.23 -19.26
N ASN A 611 2.49 6.19 -19.92
CA ASN A 611 3.06 6.93 -21.04
C ASN A 611 3.45 6.04 -22.24
N ILE A 612 2.65 4.98 -22.48
CA ILE A 612 2.81 4.04 -23.59
C ILE A 612 1.70 4.28 -24.61
N VAL A 613 2.06 4.58 -25.85
CA VAL A 613 1.14 4.67 -26.99
C VAL A 613 1.07 3.31 -27.69
N HIS A 614 -0.12 2.78 -27.93
CA HIS A 614 -0.33 1.47 -28.56
C HIS A 614 0.01 1.51 -30.06
N GLY A 615 -0.46 2.51 -30.78
CA GLY A 615 -0.13 2.79 -32.17
C GLY A 615 -0.82 1.93 -33.25
N VAL A 616 -1.33 0.74 -32.92
CA VAL A 616 -2.00 -0.16 -33.87
C VAL A 616 -3.18 -0.87 -33.20
N LEU A 617 -4.31 -0.18 -33.12
CA LEU A 617 -5.49 -0.63 -32.37
C LEU A 617 -6.67 -0.93 -33.32
N CYS A 618 -7.04 -2.20 -33.41
CA CYS A 618 -8.14 -2.75 -34.22
C CYS A 618 -8.74 -4.02 -33.58
N CYS A 619 -9.77 -4.63 -34.16
CA CYS A 619 -10.38 -5.84 -33.59
C CYS A 619 -9.40 -7.04 -33.47
N GLU A 620 -8.30 -7.05 -34.23
CA GLU A 620 -7.23 -8.06 -34.12
C GLU A 620 -6.26 -7.79 -32.96
N SER A 621 -6.15 -6.54 -32.50
CA SER A 621 -5.35 -6.15 -31.33
C SER A 621 -6.05 -6.44 -29.99
N VAL A 622 -7.36 -6.71 -30.03
CA VAL A 622 -8.15 -7.13 -28.87
C VAL A 622 -8.36 -8.64 -28.96
N VAL A 623 -7.96 -9.37 -27.93
CA VAL A 623 -8.12 -10.84 -27.87
C VAL A 623 -8.89 -11.26 -26.62
N VAL A 624 -9.62 -12.35 -26.70
CA VAL A 624 -10.43 -12.87 -25.57
C VAL A 624 -9.73 -14.10 -24.98
N ALA A 625 -9.35 -14.00 -23.71
CA ALA A 625 -8.69 -15.07 -22.97
C ALA A 625 -9.67 -16.21 -22.62
N ALA A 626 -9.15 -17.35 -22.14
CA ALA A 626 -9.95 -18.52 -21.80
C ALA A 626 -11.00 -18.26 -20.70
N ASN A 627 -10.67 -17.35 -19.77
CA ASN A 627 -11.58 -16.90 -18.71
C ASN A 627 -12.65 -15.91 -19.21
N GLY A 628 -12.69 -15.63 -20.52
CA GLY A 628 -13.65 -14.75 -21.16
C GLY A 628 -13.28 -13.27 -21.12
N VAL A 629 -12.15 -12.87 -20.52
CA VAL A 629 -11.73 -11.46 -20.40
C VAL A 629 -11.04 -10.99 -21.69
N ALA A 630 -11.41 -9.82 -22.19
CA ALA A 630 -10.72 -9.16 -23.30
C ALA A 630 -9.43 -8.49 -22.83
N LYS A 631 -8.38 -8.68 -23.62
CA LYS A 631 -7.04 -8.18 -23.38
C LYS A 631 -6.48 -7.57 -24.66
N LEU A 632 -5.72 -6.51 -24.49
CA LEU A 632 -5.00 -5.89 -25.59
C LEU A 632 -3.64 -6.60 -25.84
N ARG A 633 -3.20 -6.63 -27.10
CA ARG A 633 -1.90 -7.16 -27.57
C ARG A 633 -1.25 -6.25 -28.62
N ASN A 634 0.04 -6.47 -28.90
CA ASN A 634 0.82 -5.81 -29.97
C ASN A 634 1.20 -4.32 -29.73
N PHE A 635 1.70 -3.97 -28.54
CA PHE A 635 2.07 -2.58 -28.17
C PHE A 635 3.53 -2.20 -28.42
N GLY A 636 4.28 -2.99 -29.18
CA GLY A 636 5.63 -2.68 -29.65
C GLY A 636 5.58 -2.31 -31.11
N GLY A 637 6.15 -1.16 -31.48
CA GLY A 637 6.15 -0.66 -32.85
C GLY A 637 6.64 -1.70 -33.86
N ASP A 638 5.71 -2.25 -34.63
CA ASP A 638 5.98 -3.03 -35.85
C ASP A 638 6.26 -2.02 -36.98
N ALA A 639 7.41 -1.34 -36.86
CA ALA A 639 8.04 -0.62 -37.96
C ALA A 639 9.21 -1.49 -38.44
N ASP A 640 9.01 -2.08 -39.62
CA ASP A 640 9.94 -2.88 -40.45
C ASP A 640 10.15 -4.34 -39.97
N ASP A 641 9.70 -5.41 -40.65
CA ASP A 641 9.49 -5.60 -42.08
C ASP A 641 8.23 -6.42 -42.43
N ASN A 642 7.54 -5.90 -43.46
CA ASN A 642 6.52 -6.50 -44.33
C ASN A 642 5.06 -6.67 -43.87
N ALA A 643 4.50 -5.67 -43.17
CA ALA A 643 3.08 -5.38 -43.35
C ALA A 643 2.64 -3.91 -43.14
N TYR A 644 3.42 -3.00 -42.54
CA TYR A 644 2.87 -1.68 -42.17
C TYR A 644 3.71 -0.42 -42.48
N TYR A 645 5.00 -0.53 -42.78
CA TYR A 645 5.80 0.56 -43.35
C TYR A 645 6.72 -0.01 -44.44
N CYS A 646 6.64 0.54 -45.66
CA CYS A 646 7.66 0.34 -46.69
C CYS A 646 8.48 1.64 -46.76
N TYR A 647 9.80 1.49 -46.79
CA TYR A 647 10.80 2.55 -46.85
C TYR A 647 10.47 3.67 -47.85
N LEU A 648 10.60 4.91 -47.38
CA LEU A 648 10.53 6.13 -48.18
C LEU A 648 11.86 6.36 -48.91
N GLU A 649 12.06 5.66 -50.01
CA GLU A 649 12.82 6.18 -51.14
C GLU A 649 11.99 5.94 -52.41
N ASP A 650 11.61 7.05 -53.06
CA ASP A 650 10.98 7.14 -54.37
C ASP A 650 9.64 6.43 -54.63
N SER A 651 8.57 7.20 -54.42
CA SER A 651 7.26 7.13 -55.10
C SER A 651 6.36 5.89 -54.85
N LYS A 652 5.18 6.16 -54.25
CA LYS A 652 3.98 5.30 -54.11
C LYS A 652 4.01 4.18 -53.04
N ALA A 653 4.25 4.52 -51.77
CA ALA A 653 3.93 3.64 -50.64
C ALA A 653 2.89 4.27 -49.70
N VAL A 654 1.97 3.44 -49.21
CA VAL A 654 0.76 3.79 -48.46
C VAL A 654 0.70 2.87 -47.23
N PRO A 655 0.45 3.36 -45.99
CA PRO A 655 0.35 2.51 -44.81
C PRO A 655 -0.81 1.52 -44.95
N CYS A 656 -0.56 0.22 -44.71
CA CYS A 656 -1.57 -0.83 -44.85
C CYS A 656 -2.70 -0.80 -43.80
N SER A 657 -2.68 0.14 -42.84
CA SER A 657 -3.76 0.34 -41.83
C SER A 657 -4.28 1.78 -41.84
N ALA A 658 -4.33 2.44 -43.00
CA ALA A 658 -4.97 3.74 -43.12
C ALA A 658 -6.41 3.76 -42.56
N ASP A 659 -7.03 2.59 -42.45
CA ASP A 659 -8.39 2.42 -41.95
C ASP A 659 -8.58 2.72 -40.46
N TRP A 660 -7.57 2.46 -39.63
CA TRP A 660 -7.61 2.72 -38.18
C TRP A 660 -6.66 3.83 -37.74
N THR A 661 -5.83 4.34 -38.66
CA THR A 661 -4.81 5.35 -38.36
C THR A 661 -5.42 6.74 -38.32
N ALA A 662 -5.09 7.51 -37.28
CA ALA A 662 -5.57 8.87 -37.13
C ALA A 662 -5.07 9.79 -38.29
N PRO A 663 -5.90 10.75 -38.76
CA PRO A 663 -5.57 11.66 -39.85
C PRO A 663 -4.24 12.41 -39.70
N GLU A 664 -3.92 12.81 -38.47
CA GLU A 664 -2.68 13.50 -38.11
C GLU A 664 -1.45 12.59 -38.29
N VAL A 665 -1.56 11.31 -37.95
CA VAL A 665 -0.49 10.32 -38.13
C VAL A 665 -0.27 10.04 -39.62
N LEU A 666 -1.34 9.95 -40.42
CA LEU A 666 -1.27 9.84 -41.89
C LEU A 666 -0.67 11.10 -42.56
N SER A 667 -0.71 12.22 -41.85
CA SER A 667 -0.12 13.51 -42.24
C SER A 667 1.32 13.69 -41.71
N ARG A 668 1.94 12.62 -41.19
CA ARG A 668 3.32 12.54 -40.69
C ARG A 668 3.58 13.20 -39.32
N PHE A 669 2.54 13.41 -38.50
CA PHE A 669 2.73 13.69 -37.07
C PHE A 669 3.04 12.39 -36.30
N PRO A 670 3.80 12.47 -35.19
CA PRO A 670 4.11 11.30 -34.36
C PRO A 670 2.84 10.72 -33.69
N LEU A 671 2.90 9.45 -33.32
CA LEU A 671 1.85 8.78 -32.54
C LEU A 671 1.64 9.49 -31.20
N SER A 672 0.38 9.66 -30.80
CA SER A 672 -0.06 10.28 -29.54
C SER A 672 -1.20 9.50 -28.87
N PHE A 673 -1.54 9.85 -27.63
CA PHE A 673 -2.70 9.23 -26.95
C PHE A 673 -4.02 9.51 -27.66
N GLU A 674 -4.17 10.71 -28.25
CA GLU A 674 -5.33 11.08 -29.05
C GLU A 674 -5.44 10.19 -30.30
N SER A 675 -4.31 9.83 -30.91
CA SER A 675 -4.29 8.92 -32.05
C SER A 675 -4.71 7.48 -31.69
N ASP A 676 -4.38 7.01 -30.47
CA ASP A 676 -4.88 5.73 -29.94
C ASP A 676 -6.39 5.77 -29.67
N VAL A 677 -6.88 6.89 -29.11
CA VAL A 677 -8.33 7.08 -28.86
C VAL A 677 -9.10 7.08 -30.18
N PHE A 678 -8.57 7.72 -31.23
CA PHE A 678 -9.14 7.66 -32.57
C PHE A 678 -9.16 6.22 -33.11
N ALA A 679 -8.02 5.52 -33.06
CA ALA A 679 -7.92 4.13 -33.52
C ALA A 679 -8.87 3.20 -32.75
N PHE A 680 -9.06 3.44 -31.45
CA PHE A 680 -10.03 2.72 -30.63
C PHE A 680 -11.47 2.97 -31.08
N GLY A 681 -11.81 4.21 -31.42
CA GLY A 681 -13.09 4.56 -32.03
C GLY A 681 -13.33 3.78 -33.33
N MET A 682 -12.32 3.66 -34.18
CA MET A 682 -12.40 2.88 -35.43
C MET A 682 -12.51 1.38 -35.17
N CYS A 683 -11.85 0.86 -34.13
CA CYS A 683 -12.01 -0.52 -33.66
C CYS A 683 -13.46 -0.80 -33.21
N ILE A 684 -14.12 0.14 -32.51
CA ILE A 684 -15.53 0.01 -32.14
C ILE A 684 -16.42 -0.07 -33.40
N VAL A 685 -16.20 0.81 -34.38
CA VAL A 685 -16.97 0.80 -35.64
C VAL A 685 -16.81 -0.52 -36.38
N GLU A 686 -15.58 -1.01 -36.49
CA GLU A 686 -15.26 -2.31 -37.09
C GLU A 686 -16.00 -3.44 -36.37
N ALA A 687 -15.99 -3.46 -35.04
CA ALA A 687 -16.57 -4.53 -34.24
C ALA A 687 -18.10 -4.61 -34.36
N PHE A 688 -18.78 -3.47 -34.47
CA PHE A 688 -20.24 -3.43 -34.62
C PHE A 688 -20.72 -3.72 -36.04
N LYS A 689 -19.95 -3.32 -37.06
CA LYS A 689 -20.36 -3.49 -38.46
C LYS A 689 -19.84 -4.75 -39.13
N ASP A 690 -18.86 -5.44 -38.52
CA ASP A 690 -18.17 -6.61 -39.08
C ASP A 690 -17.55 -6.35 -40.47
N ILE A 691 -17.27 -5.09 -40.77
CA ILE A 691 -16.64 -4.60 -42.00
C ILE A 691 -15.54 -3.60 -41.65
N ASN A 692 -14.73 -3.23 -42.65
CA ASN A 692 -13.76 -2.15 -42.52
C ASN A 692 -14.45 -0.87 -42.02
N PRO A 693 -13.89 -0.12 -41.06
CA PRO A 693 -14.60 0.99 -40.43
C PRO A 693 -14.91 2.17 -41.37
N TRP A 694 -14.27 2.25 -42.55
CA TRP A 694 -14.64 3.21 -43.60
C TRP A 694 -15.53 2.63 -44.73
N GLY A 695 -15.90 1.35 -44.67
CA GLY A 695 -16.59 0.65 -45.75
C GLY A 695 -15.68 0.32 -46.95
N TYR A 696 -16.26 -0.13 -48.06
CA TYR A 696 -15.49 -0.47 -49.28
C TYR A 696 -15.13 0.80 -50.05
N ILE A 697 -13.88 1.26 -49.91
CA ILE A 697 -13.35 2.40 -50.67
C ILE A 697 -12.59 1.86 -51.89
N SER A 698 -13.10 2.17 -53.09
CA SER A 698 -12.42 1.82 -54.34
C SER A 698 -11.08 2.56 -54.43
N GLY A 699 -9.97 1.81 -54.47
CA GLY A 699 -8.60 2.36 -54.51
C GLY A 699 -7.76 2.10 -53.25
N GLY A 700 -8.31 1.44 -52.23
CA GLY A 700 -7.57 0.99 -51.04
C GLY A 700 -7.02 2.14 -50.20
N SER A 701 -6.01 1.85 -49.38
CA SER A 701 -5.45 2.79 -48.40
C SER A 701 -4.92 4.10 -49.03
N ALA A 702 -4.61 4.12 -50.33
CA ALA A 702 -4.13 5.30 -51.06
C ALA A 702 -5.23 6.37 -51.19
N ALA A 703 -6.46 5.93 -51.50
CA ALA A 703 -7.61 6.80 -51.68
C ALA A 703 -8.06 7.43 -50.35
N ILE A 704 -7.92 6.71 -49.24
CA ILE A 704 -8.23 7.19 -47.88
C ILE A 704 -7.29 8.34 -47.51
N ILE A 705 -6.00 8.19 -47.77
CA ILE A 705 -4.99 9.20 -47.46
C ILE A 705 -5.19 10.45 -48.31
N GLU A 706 -5.53 10.30 -49.60
CA GLU A 706 -5.83 11.44 -50.46
C GLU A 706 -7.11 12.17 -50.03
N ALA A 707 -8.16 11.46 -49.63
CA ALA A 707 -9.40 12.06 -49.11
C ALA A 707 -9.17 12.87 -47.83
N ILE A 708 -8.39 12.31 -46.89
CA ILE A 708 -8.00 12.96 -45.64
C ILE A 708 -7.13 14.20 -45.91
N ARG A 709 -6.12 14.10 -46.78
CA ARG A 709 -5.26 15.23 -47.16
C ARG A 709 -6.02 16.35 -47.87
N ALA A 710 -7.12 16.02 -48.56
CA ALA A 710 -8.00 16.98 -49.21
C ALA A 710 -9.07 17.59 -48.27
N GLY A 711 -9.06 17.27 -46.97
CA GLY A 711 -10.04 17.76 -45.99
C GLY A 711 -11.44 17.18 -46.16
N LYS A 712 -11.58 16.10 -46.92
CA LYS A 712 -12.84 15.39 -47.17
C LYS A 712 -12.89 14.15 -46.28
N LEU A 713 -13.27 14.33 -45.02
CA LEU A 713 -13.64 13.18 -44.18
C LEU A 713 -14.88 12.51 -44.80
N PRO A 714 -14.91 11.18 -44.98
CA PRO A 714 -16.10 10.51 -45.49
C PRO A 714 -17.28 10.76 -44.54
N ALA A 715 -18.48 10.88 -45.11
CA ALA A 715 -19.68 11.18 -44.33
C ALA A 715 -19.93 10.08 -43.29
N LYS A 716 -20.43 10.50 -42.11
CA LYS A 716 -20.91 9.60 -41.05
C LYS A 716 -21.82 8.53 -41.69
N PRO A 717 -21.59 7.23 -41.45
CA PRO A 717 -22.46 6.20 -41.99
C PRO A 717 -23.91 6.44 -41.56
N ASP A 718 -24.86 6.31 -42.49
CA ASP A 718 -26.28 6.67 -42.30
C ASP A 718 -26.95 5.97 -41.09
N GLU A 719 -26.35 4.90 -40.58
CA GLU A 719 -26.87 4.08 -39.48
C GLU A 719 -26.51 4.57 -38.07
N MET A 720 -25.83 5.72 -37.91
CA MET A 720 -25.49 6.29 -36.60
C MET A 720 -26.29 7.55 -36.23
N SER A 721 -27.44 7.81 -36.87
CA SER A 721 -28.40 8.86 -36.48
C SER A 721 -29.37 8.40 -35.39
#